data_AF-A0A2W6NJG2-F1
#
_entry.id   AF-A0A2W6NJG2-F1
#
_cell.length_a   1.000
_cell.length_b   1.000
_cell.length_c   1.000
_cell.angle_alpha   90.00
_cell.angle_beta   90.00
_cell.angle_gamma   90.00
#
_symmetry.space_group_name_H-M   'P 1'
#
loop_
_entity.id
_entity.type
_entity.pdbx_description
1 polymer ?
#
loop_
_entity_poly.entity_id
_entity_poly.type
_entity_poly.pdbx_seq_one_letter_code
_entity_poly.pdbx_strand_id
1 'polypeptide(L)'
;ITTKNGLTLIGNKVDIQKGNLINTGTNKDKNQSIYLVGDKIYIDADATNLSGNTIYATAFSKGYIQRQMNKFAKDNYQFGNYDKLITNQGYTDSNNTTTQGKDFKKAITIGNMGSAIENAKEWWYFADGWNYDDEVLNKWGRGDIRDIDEFRLVGDIDFGGDKGKNYANFGIDLDGNGTIESHEYTNMIISHRIFNDKTDGFNKVFDGQGYTLSNINIDHEVNKGGTHSVGIFGMVSEGGILKNVNVDYKGGGVSASSIGNGIQGIGGFVGAAYGGTFENIKLYNLSKVSTDSTKFSVNGVGGFIGYIARNSQYIDIDVYLTPSAIIENTSNNPKSTKGKFFGIVDDDNVDNLILDNINVYYKKDTLGEATADQGYADKGITFIAYDEEPIVEIKDNNNGLTEVILDKSDYDSSIVTDIYNQIVGEEIVVDLEQLFIYDTETKRIVLNEKYLETIGKYYPQAVAFLEAFYSEEGLGDKFEEWYNLGIDDNIGKITQAKNDFLDFLNNNLQTKIKLFEEWKSNYELYTSGLATEEQMKNLESWFKNNGANLKAYQAFLDNPMLTDIGEHNFKLGDGSLSFVNGKGYKGLSTPIQQEGGSDQTITSPLKDINASMLDKQQVVLIKPAEEEKETLDEEKGVLNQRTCVVSENFKTNNPCMAQRI
;
A
#
# COMPACT_ATOMS: atom_id res chain seq x y z
N ILE A 1 -13.29 -9.08 24.87
CA ILE A 1 -14.28 -9.90 25.58
C ILE A 1 -13.66 -10.40 26.88
N THR A 2 -14.36 -10.21 28.01
CA THR A 2 -13.92 -10.72 29.32
C THR A 2 -14.98 -11.70 29.85
N THR A 3 -14.58 -12.92 30.21
CA THR A 3 -15.47 -13.94 30.76
C THR A 3 -14.96 -14.48 32.11
N LYS A 4 -15.87 -15.02 32.92
CA LYS A 4 -15.59 -15.79 34.16
C LYS A 4 -15.97 -17.26 34.07
N ASN A 5 -16.87 -17.61 33.14
CA ASN A 5 -17.48 -18.94 33.04
C ASN A 5 -17.10 -19.67 31.74
N GLY A 6 -16.11 -19.17 31.01
CA GLY A 6 -15.76 -19.65 29.66
C GLY A 6 -16.49 -18.90 28.54
N LEU A 7 -16.03 -19.11 27.31
CA LEU A 7 -16.60 -18.56 26.07
C LEU A 7 -16.27 -19.53 24.95
N THR A 8 -17.27 -19.97 24.18
CA THR A 8 -17.03 -20.76 22.96
C THR A 8 -17.41 -19.93 21.74
N LEU A 9 -16.48 -19.78 20.81
CA LEU A 9 -16.70 -19.15 19.51
C LEU A 9 -16.64 -20.25 18.45
N ILE A 10 -17.72 -20.42 17.69
CA ILE A 10 -17.84 -21.45 16.66
C ILE A 10 -18.20 -20.78 15.33
N GLY A 11 -17.45 -21.07 14.27
CA GLY A 11 -17.78 -20.59 12.93
C GLY A 11 -16.88 -21.20 11.86
N ASN A 12 -17.26 -21.07 10.59
CA ASN A 12 -16.43 -21.55 9.47
C ASN A 12 -15.05 -20.87 9.48
N LYS A 13 -15.01 -19.57 9.80
CA LYS A 13 -13.80 -18.81 10.06
C LYS A 13 -13.89 -18.15 11.44
N VAL A 14 -12.87 -18.34 12.28
CA VAL A 14 -12.70 -17.60 13.53
C VAL A 14 -11.42 -16.77 13.41
N ASP A 15 -11.56 -15.45 13.37
CA ASP A 15 -10.45 -14.53 13.10
C ASP A 15 -10.31 -13.51 14.23
N ILE A 16 -9.22 -13.60 14.99
CA ILE A 16 -8.93 -12.73 16.13
C ILE A 16 -7.80 -11.80 15.73
N GLN A 17 -8.16 -10.70 15.06
CA GLN A 17 -7.19 -9.74 14.53
C GLN A 17 -6.82 -8.64 15.52
N LYS A 18 -7.70 -8.31 16.48
CA LYS A 18 -7.47 -7.27 17.49
C LYS A 18 -8.29 -7.53 18.75
N GLY A 19 -7.82 -7.00 19.89
CA GLY A 19 -8.60 -6.89 21.12
C GLY A 19 -8.17 -7.88 22.21
N ASN A 20 -8.86 -7.80 23.35
CA ASN A 20 -8.51 -8.58 24.54
C ASN A 20 -9.46 -9.77 24.70
N LEU A 21 -8.93 -11.00 24.65
CA LEU A 21 -9.64 -12.23 25.03
C LEU A 21 -9.20 -12.65 26.43
N ILE A 22 -9.89 -12.13 27.44
CA ILE A 22 -9.50 -12.32 28.84
C ILE A 22 -10.46 -13.31 29.51
N ASN A 23 -9.91 -14.38 30.05
CA ASN A 23 -10.63 -15.24 30.97
C ASN A 23 -10.14 -15.04 32.41
N THR A 24 -11.07 -14.63 33.28
CA THR A 24 -10.82 -14.37 34.70
C THR A 24 -11.32 -15.50 35.62
N GLY A 25 -11.84 -16.59 35.04
CA GLY A 25 -12.28 -17.79 35.76
C GLY A 25 -11.13 -18.69 36.22
N THR A 26 -11.43 -19.75 36.99
CA THR A 26 -10.42 -20.62 37.61
C THR A 26 -9.82 -21.71 36.69
N ASN A 27 -10.28 -21.80 35.42
CA ASN A 27 -9.80 -22.69 34.34
C ASN A 27 -9.37 -24.11 34.75
N LYS A 28 -10.22 -24.82 35.51
CA LYS A 28 -9.95 -26.22 35.85
C LYS A 28 -10.39 -27.21 34.77
N ASP A 29 -11.27 -26.79 33.85
CA ASP A 29 -11.74 -27.56 32.71
C ASP A 29 -11.91 -26.69 31.45
N LYS A 30 -12.06 -27.35 30.29
CA LYS A 30 -12.25 -26.73 28.98
C LYS A 30 -13.55 -25.89 28.89
N ASN A 31 -14.58 -26.26 29.66
CA ASN A 31 -15.89 -25.61 29.65
C ASN A 31 -15.87 -24.25 30.35
N GLN A 32 -14.90 -24.04 31.24
CA GLN A 32 -14.63 -22.76 31.90
C GLN A 32 -13.59 -21.91 31.17
N SER A 33 -13.11 -22.34 30.00
CA SER A 33 -12.07 -21.67 29.21
C SER A 33 -12.62 -20.92 28.00
N ILE A 34 -11.77 -20.11 27.36
CA ILE A 34 -12.07 -19.61 26.01
C ILE A 34 -11.74 -20.74 25.04
N TYR A 35 -12.68 -21.06 24.16
CA TYR A 35 -12.55 -22.13 23.18
C TYR A 35 -12.96 -21.64 21.80
N LEU A 36 -12.02 -21.69 20.86
CA LEU A 36 -12.22 -21.34 19.46
C LEU A 36 -12.40 -22.61 18.64
N VAL A 37 -13.46 -22.71 17.85
CA VAL A 37 -13.75 -23.86 17.00
C VAL A 37 -14.11 -23.37 15.62
N GLY A 38 -13.45 -23.87 14.59
CA GLY A 38 -13.81 -23.51 13.23
C GLY A 38 -13.08 -24.31 12.17
N ASP A 39 -13.48 -24.14 10.91
CA ASP A 39 -12.73 -24.72 9.80
C ASP A 39 -11.37 -24.04 9.65
N LYS A 40 -11.37 -22.70 9.70
CA LYS A 40 -10.18 -21.86 9.70
C LYS A 40 -10.10 -20.99 10.95
N ILE A 41 -8.95 -20.96 11.62
CA ILE A 41 -8.72 -20.12 12.81
C ILE A 41 -7.46 -19.28 12.62
N TYR A 42 -7.57 -17.98 12.86
CA TYR A 42 -6.46 -17.01 12.80
C TYR A 42 -6.36 -16.24 14.11
N ILE A 43 -5.16 -16.19 14.69
CA ILE A 43 -4.89 -15.48 15.94
C ILE A 43 -3.72 -14.53 15.70
N ASP A 44 -3.98 -13.22 15.63
CA ASP A 44 -2.95 -12.18 15.61
C ASP A 44 -2.35 -12.03 17.01
N ALA A 45 -1.13 -12.53 17.18
CA ALA A 45 -0.46 -12.54 18.46
C ALA A 45 0.14 -11.19 18.86
N ASP A 46 0.26 -10.25 17.93
CA ASP A 46 0.74 -8.90 18.22
C ASP A 46 -0.37 -7.95 18.65
N ALA A 47 -1.62 -8.25 18.26
CA ALA A 47 -2.79 -7.45 18.58
C ALA A 47 -3.70 -8.10 19.63
N THR A 48 -3.52 -9.39 19.89
CA THR A 48 -4.28 -10.14 20.90
C THR A 48 -3.47 -10.30 22.17
N ASN A 49 -3.94 -9.71 23.26
CA ASN A 49 -3.36 -9.98 24.57
C ASN A 49 -3.85 -11.35 25.08
N LEU A 50 -3.01 -12.38 24.91
CA LEU A 50 -3.22 -13.72 25.47
C LEU A 50 -2.74 -13.78 26.94
N SER A 51 -3.16 -12.82 27.77
CA SER A 51 -2.86 -12.81 29.20
C SER A 51 -3.97 -13.48 30.01
N GLY A 52 -3.57 -14.26 31.01
CA GLY A 52 -4.49 -15.06 31.84
C GLY A 52 -4.30 -16.56 31.70
N ASN A 53 -5.39 -17.31 31.85
CA ASN A 53 -5.44 -18.77 31.84
C ASN A 53 -5.65 -19.35 30.41
N THR A 54 -5.48 -20.66 30.24
CA THR A 54 -5.45 -21.40 28.96
C THR A 54 -6.60 -21.09 27.99
N ILE A 55 -6.24 -20.92 26.70
CA ILE A 55 -7.15 -20.81 25.55
C ILE A 55 -7.04 -22.10 24.73
N TYR A 56 -8.19 -22.64 24.34
CA TYR A 56 -8.25 -23.82 23.47
C TYR A 56 -8.61 -23.41 22.05
N ALA A 57 -8.06 -24.11 21.06
CA ALA A 57 -8.42 -23.92 19.67
C ALA A 57 -8.50 -25.25 18.90
N THR A 58 -9.55 -25.41 18.11
CA THR A 58 -9.78 -26.55 17.21
C THR A 58 -10.07 -26.03 15.81
N ALA A 59 -9.04 -26.01 14.96
CA ALA A 59 -9.18 -25.75 13.53
C ALA A 59 -9.35 -27.08 12.78
N PHE A 60 -10.40 -27.25 11.97
CA PHE A 60 -10.62 -28.48 11.22
C PHE A 60 -9.77 -28.58 9.94
N SER A 61 -9.49 -27.44 9.32
CA SER A 61 -8.70 -27.33 8.10
C SER A 61 -7.40 -26.55 8.31
N LYS A 62 -7.47 -25.29 8.78
CA LYS A 62 -6.28 -24.41 8.89
C LYS A 62 -6.27 -23.60 10.18
N GLY A 63 -5.19 -23.71 10.96
CA GLY A 63 -4.96 -22.87 12.14
C GLY A 63 -3.71 -22.03 11.97
N TYR A 64 -3.75 -20.75 12.35
CA TYR A 64 -2.61 -19.85 12.28
C TYR A 64 -2.47 -19.02 13.55
N ILE A 65 -1.24 -18.96 14.05
CA ILE A 65 -0.77 -17.92 14.96
C ILE A 65 0.06 -16.98 14.09
N GLN A 66 -0.28 -15.70 14.05
CA GLN A 66 0.34 -14.76 13.12
C GLN A 66 0.92 -13.54 13.82
N ARG A 67 2.01 -13.01 13.28
CA ARG A 67 2.65 -11.75 13.70
C ARG A 67 2.90 -10.85 12.49
N GLN A 68 3.09 -9.56 12.73
CA GLN A 68 3.54 -8.58 11.75
C GLN A 68 5.07 -8.59 11.69
N MET A 69 5.63 -8.49 10.48
CA MET A 69 7.07 -8.61 10.26
C MET A 69 7.87 -7.54 11.01
N ASN A 70 7.41 -6.29 11.02
CA ASN A 70 8.09 -5.23 11.76
C ASN A 70 8.17 -5.49 13.28
N LYS A 71 7.10 -6.03 13.88
CA LYS A 71 7.04 -6.37 15.31
C LYS A 71 7.88 -7.61 15.62
N PHE A 72 7.81 -8.61 14.76
CA PHE A 72 8.67 -9.79 14.85
C PHE A 72 10.16 -9.41 14.80
N ALA A 73 10.55 -8.54 13.86
CA ALA A 73 11.92 -8.04 13.75
C ALA A 73 12.33 -7.20 14.98
N LYS A 74 11.45 -6.33 15.48
CA LYS A 74 11.67 -5.52 16.70
C LYS A 74 11.90 -6.39 17.94
N ASP A 75 11.29 -7.57 17.99
CA ASP A 75 11.49 -8.56 19.04
C ASP A 75 12.69 -9.50 18.74
N ASN A 76 13.67 -9.03 17.97
CA ASN A 76 14.85 -9.78 17.56
C ASN A 76 14.52 -11.12 16.88
N TYR A 77 13.44 -11.11 16.07
CA TYR A 77 12.97 -12.28 15.34
C TYR A 77 12.64 -13.47 16.26
N GLN A 78 12.22 -13.20 17.50
CA GLN A 78 11.68 -14.22 18.39
C GLN A 78 10.18 -14.34 18.17
N PHE A 79 9.68 -15.51 17.80
CA PHE A 79 8.25 -15.65 17.51
C PHE A 79 7.41 -15.56 18.79
N GLY A 80 8.00 -15.99 19.91
CA GLY A 80 7.37 -16.02 21.21
C GLY A 80 6.87 -17.42 21.57
N ASN A 81 6.56 -17.60 22.86
CA ASN A 81 6.03 -18.85 23.38
C ASN A 81 4.54 -18.69 23.72
N TYR A 82 3.71 -19.52 23.09
CA TYR A 82 2.26 -19.56 23.26
C TYR A 82 1.79 -20.82 24.00
N ASP A 83 2.53 -21.30 25.01
CA ASP A 83 2.19 -22.48 25.84
C ASP A 83 0.77 -22.47 26.43
N LYS A 84 0.16 -21.29 26.56
CA LYS A 84 -1.22 -21.13 27.05
C LYS A 84 -2.28 -21.31 25.97
N LEU A 85 -1.89 -21.38 24.71
CA LEU A 85 -2.75 -21.70 23.59
C LEU A 85 -2.61 -23.20 23.29
N ILE A 86 -3.60 -23.98 23.73
CA ILE A 86 -3.64 -25.42 23.45
C ILE A 86 -4.41 -25.63 22.15
N THR A 87 -3.67 -26.02 21.12
CA THR A 87 -4.20 -26.32 19.79
C THR A 87 -4.51 -27.81 19.64
N ASN A 88 -5.09 -28.19 18.50
CA ASN A 88 -5.31 -29.58 18.04
C ASN A 88 -6.23 -30.41 18.93
N GLN A 89 -7.01 -29.77 19.78
CA GLN A 89 -7.96 -30.50 20.61
C GLN A 89 -9.12 -31.03 19.76
N GLY A 90 -9.67 -32.17 20.15
CA GLY A 90 -10.94 -32.64 19.61
C GLY A 90 -12.09 -31.72 20.02
N TYR A 91 -13.00 -31.46 19.09
CA TYR A 91 -14.30 -30.84 19.36
C TYR A 91 -15.39 -31.91 19.27
N THR A 92 -16.16 -32.09 20.36
CA THR A 92 -17.34 -32.96 20.37
C THR A 92 -18.59 -32.10 20.17
N ASP A 93 -19.33 -32.38 19.10
CA ASP A 93 -20.55 -31.66 18.76
C ASP A 93 -21.77 -32.11 19.58
N SER A 94 -22.93 -31.49 19.33
CA SER A 94 -24.20 -31.85 19.96
C SER A 94 -24.71 -33.25 19.59
N ASN A 95 -24.18 -33.85 18.52
CA ASN A 95 -24.48 -35.23 18.09
C ASN A 95 -23.51 -36.24 18.72
N ASN A 96 -22.67 -35.81 19.66
CA ASN A 96 -21.66 -36.63 20.34
C ASN A 96 -20.59 -37.18 19.38
N THR A 97 -20.36 -36.48 18.25
CA THR A 97 -19.30 -36.79 17.29
C THR A 97 -18.09 -35.92 17.58
N THR A 98 -16.91 -36.56 17.70
CA THR A 98 -15.65 -35.85 17.97
C THR A 98 -14.81 -35.69 16.71
N THR A 99 -14.56 -34.45 16.31
CA THR A 99 -13.65 -34.12 15.20
C THR A 99 -12.33 -33.60 15.75
N GLN A 100 -11.21 -34.16 15.30
CA GLN A 100 -9.87 -33.74 15.75
C GLN A 100 -9.41 -32.47 15.03
N GLY A 101 -8.80 -31.55 15.78
CA GLY A 101 -8.20 -30.34 15.22
C GLY A 101 -6.83 -30.58 14.58
N LYS A 102 -6.42 -29.66 13.72
CA LYS A 102 -5.10 -29.61 13.08
C LYS A 102 -4.11 -28.73 13.84
N ASP A 103 -2.83 -29.02 13.64
CA ASP A 103 -1.69 -28.17 14.03
C ASP A 103 -1.85 -26.74 13.52
N PHE A 104 -1.52 -25.78 14.39
CA PHE A 104 -1.45 -24.38 14.01
C PHE A 104 -0.08 -24.07 13.44
N LYS A 105 -0.07 -23.37 12.31
CA LYS A 105 1.14 -22.87 11.67
C LYS A 105 1.54 -21.52 12.26
N LYS A 106 2.86 -21.26 12.31
CA LYS A 106 3.44 -19.95 12.57
C LYS A 106 3.45 -19.15 11.28
N ALA A 107 2.78 -18.01 11.27
CA ALA A 107 2.72 -17.13 10.11
C ALA A 107 3.30 -15.75 10.41
N ILE A 108 3.97 -15.15 9.42
CA ILE A 108 4.35 -13.74 9.43
C ILE A 108 3.64 -13.03 8.30
N THR A 109 3.04 -11.88 8.62
CA THR A 109 2.36 -11.00 7.67
C THR A 109 3.28 -9.84 7.29
N ILE A 110 3.25 -9.46 6.01
CA ILE A 110 4.07 -8.43 5.38
C ILE A 110 3.12 -7.55 4.54
N GLY A 111 3.19 -6.24 4.67
CA GLY A 111 2.33 -5.32 3.90
C GLY A 111 1.37 -4.48 4.75
N ASN A 112 1.65 -4.30 6.05
CA ASN A 112 0.74 -3.70 7.03
C ASN A 112 1.09 -2.27 7.47
N MET A 113 1.95 -1.57 6.73
CA MET A 113 2.53 -0.27 7.12
C MET A 113 1.71 0.94 6.65
N GLY A 114 0.50 0.72 6.12
CA GLY A 114 -0.46 1.76 5.74
C GLY A 114 -0.34 2.28 4.30
N SER A 115 0.74 1.95 3.58
CA SER A 115 0.86 2.22 2.14
C SER A 115 1.89 1.30 1.48
N ALA A 116 1.78 1.10 0.16
CA ALA A 116 2.66 0.21 -0.58
C ALA A 116 4.15 0.58 -0.48
N ILE A 117 4.47 1.87 -0.45
CA ILE A 117 5.86 2.34 -0.31
C ILE A 117 6.41 2.06 1.10
N GLU A 118 5.59 2.24 2.13
CA GLU A 118 6.00 1.96 3.51
C GLU A 118 6.11 0.46 3.77
N ASN A 119 5.33 -0.35 3.07
CA ASN A 119 5.38 -1.81 3.15
C ASN A 119 6.73 -2.39 2.72
N ALA A 120 7.51 -1.66 1.91
CA ALA A 120 8.88 -2.08 1.56
C ALA A 120 9.78 -2.22 2.79
N LYS A 121 9.50 -1.51 3.89
CA LYS A 121 10.23 -1.67 5.17
C LYS A 121 10.02 -3.05 5.79
N GLU A 122 8.83 -3.63 5.68
CA GLU A 122 8.59 -4.99 6.19
C GLU A 122 9.30 -6.03 5.32
N TRP A 123 9.33 -5.84 4.00
CA TRP A 123 10.16 -6.70 3.14
C TRP A 123 11.65 -6.56 3.45
N TRP A 124 12.11 -5.37 3.82
CA TRP A 124 13.48 -5.14 4.25
C TRP A 124 13.83 -5.98 5.47
N TYR A 125 12.96 -5.98 6.50
CA TYR A 125 13.13 -6.86 7.67
C TYR A 125 13.07 -8.34 7.31
N PHE A 126 12.20 -8.73 6.37
CA PHE A 126 12.15 -10.10 5.89
C PHE A 126 13.47 -10.52 5.26
N ALA A 127 14.00 -9.70 4.36
CA ALA A 127 15.23 -9.99 3.65
C ALA A 127 16.47 -9.95 4.56
N ASP A 128 16.61 -8.92 5.41
CA ASP A 128 17.69 -8.85 6.41
C ASP A 128 17.62 -10.06 7.36
N GLY A 129 16.43 -10.36 7.89
CA GLY A 129 16.22 -11.48 8.78
C GLY A 129 16.57 -12.81 8.12
N TRP A 130 16.12 -13.05 6.88
CA TRP A 130 16.30 -14.33 6.19
C TRP A 130 17.75 -14.53 5.71
N ASN A 131 18.35 -13.47 5.17
CA ASN A 131 19.69 -13.50 4.58
C ASN A 131 20.82 -13.32 5.60
N TYR A 132 20.50 -13.05 6.86
CA TYR A 132 21.51 -12.93 7.92
C TYR A 132 22.35 -14.20 8.02
N ASP A 133 23.66 -14.01 8.05
CA ASP A 133 24.65 -15.08 8.21
C ASP A 133 25.30 -14.90 9.58
N ASP A 134 24.96 -15.79 10.52
CA ASP A 134 25.61 -15.85 11.82
C ASP A 134 26.85 -16.74 11.71
N GLU A 135 28.00 -16.13 11.39
CA GLU A 135 29.27 -16.83 11.26
C GLU A 135 29.69 -17.54 12.57
N VAL A 136 29.29 -17.01 13.73
CA VAL A 136 29.66 -17.56 15.05
C VAL A 136 28.88 -18.85 15.33
N LEU A 137 27.59 -18.87 14.98
CA LEU A 137 26.71 -20.01 15.20
C LEU A 137 26.63 -20.95 13.99
N ASN A 138 27.25 -20.60 12.86
CA ASN A 138 27.11 -21.31 11.57
C ASN A 138 25.63 -21.51 11.22
N LYS A 139 24.83 -20.47 11.47
CA LYS A 139 23.37 -20.49 11.33
C LYS A 139 22.94 -19.38 10.37
N TRP A 140 22.06 -19.76 9.45
CA TRP A 140 21.38 -18.82 8.56
C TRP A 140 20.07 -18.34 9.17
N GLY A 141 19.81 -17.05 9.00
CA GLY A 141 18.63 -16.35 9.47
C GLY A 141 18.70 -15.90 10.93
N ARG A 142 18.06 -14.77 11.21
CA ARG A 142 17.93 -14.22 12.57
C ARG A 142 16.85 -14.95 13.36
N GLY A 143 17.12 -15.24 14.63
CA GLY A 143 16.14 -15.79 15.58
C GLY A 143 15.41 -17.02 15.01
N ASP A 144 14.08 -16.94 15.02
CA ASP A 144 13.15 -18.00 14.64
C ASP A 144 12.66 -17.86 13.19
N ILE A 145 13.23 -16.96 12.37
CA ILE A 145 12.68 -16.67 11.03
C ILE A 145 12.67 -17.90 10.11
N ARG A 146 13.65 -18.79 10.26
CA ARG A 146 13.73 -20.06 9.52
C ARG A 146 12.79 -21.15 10.09
N ASP A 147 12.17 -20.90 11.24
CA ASP A 147 11.17 -21.78 11.87
C ASP A 147 9.73 -21.33 11.60
N ILE A 148 9.54 -20.23 10.87
CA ILE A 148 8.23 -19.78 10.38
C ILE A 148 7.76 -20.74 9.28
N ASP A 149 6.47 -21.08 9.29
CA ASP A 149 5.87 -21.99 8.31
C ASP A 149 5.44 -21.23 7.04
N GLU A 150 4.92 -20.01 7.21
CA GLU A 150 4.27 -19.25 6.14
C GLU A 150 4.50 -17.74 6.27
N PHE A 151 4.92 -17.10 5.18
CA PHE A 151 4.97 -15.66 5.01
C PHE A 151 3.83 -15.23 4.10
N ARG A 152 3.11 -14.17 4.46
CA ARG A 152 1.94 -13.70 3.71
C ARG A 152 2.01 -12.23 3.38
N LEU A 153 1.70 -11.89 2.14
CA LEU A 153 1.36 -10.51 1.82
C LEU A 153 -0.06 -10.20 2.29
N VAL A 154 -0.23 -9.03 2.88
CA VAL A 154 -1.52 -8.48 3.34
C VAL A 154 -1.72 -7.04 2.86
N GLY A 155 -0.86 -6.61 1.93
CA GLY A 155 -0.91 -5.35 1.22
C GLY A 155 0.15 -5.33 0.12
N ASP A 156 -0.07 -4.52 -0.91
CA ASP A 156 0.89 -4.33 -2.00
C ASP A 156 2.21 -3.72 -1.50
N ILE A 157 3.28 -3.93 -2.24
CA ILE A 157 4.61 -3.39 -1.91
C ILE A 157 5.15 -2.65 -3.14
N ASP A 158 5.58 -1.40 -2.96
CA ASP A 158 6.27 -0.62 -3.97
C ASP A 158 7.72 -0.41 -3.52
N PHE A 159 8.67 -0.94 -4.31
CA PHE A 159 10.10 -0.86 -3.99
C PHE A 159 10.77 0.43 -4.48
N GLY A 160 10.07 1.34 -5.16
CA GLY A 160 10.63 2.64 -5.56
C GLY A 160 11.75 2.56 -6.59
N GLY A 161 11.76 1.55 -7.46
CA GLY A 161 12.76 1.39 -8.51
C GLY A 161 12.86 2.59 -9.46
N ASP A 162 11.73 3.20 -9.81
CA ASP A 162 11.62 4.45 -10.57
C ASP A 162 12.29 5.65 -9.89
N LYS A 163 12.41 5.62 -8.56
CA LYS A 163 13.14 6.60 -7.73
C LYS A 163 14.61 6.23 -7.56
N GLY A 164 15.12 5.31 -8.35
CA GLY A 164 16.52 4.88 -8.32
C GLY A 164 16.87 3.93 -7.17
N LYS A 165 15.88 3.37 -6.46
CA LYS A 165 16.17 2.35 -5.43
C LYS A 165 16.59 1.04 -6.09
N ASN A 166 17.71 0.49 -5.63
CA ASN A 166 18.19 -0.82 -6.07
C ASN A 166 17.77 -1.89 -5.06
N TYR A 167 17.01 -2.88 -5.52
CA TYR A 167 16.54 -4.01 -4.72
C TYR A 167 17.70 -4.87 -4.16
N ALA A 168 18.82 -4.98 -4.88
CA ALA A 168 19.98 -5.74 -4.40
C ALA A 168 20.81 -4.99 -3.34
N ASN A 169 20.58 -3.69 -3.14
CA ASN A 169 21.24 -2.84 -2.16
C ASN A 169 20.28 -1.74 -1.69
N PHE A 170 19.25 -2.14 -0.94
CA PHE A 170 18.12 -1.31 -0.59
C PHE A 170 18.31 -0.64 0.77
N GLY A 171 18.32 0.68 0.77
CA GLY A 171 18.41 1.49 1.99
C GLY A 171 17.05 1.96 2.50
N ILE A 172 16.85 1.91 3.82
CA ILE A 172 15.76 2.59 4.53
C ILE A 172 16.31 3.37 5.71
N ASP A 173 15.68 4.49 6.05
CA ASP A 173 15.98 5.25 7.27
C ASP A 173 15.27 4.56 8.46
N LEU A 174 16.01 3.78 9.25
CA LEU A 174 15.48 2.99 10.36
C LEU A 174 15.26 3.84 11.62
N ASP A 175 16.11 4.85 11.85
CA ASP A 175 16.09 5.67 13.06
C ASP A 175 15.33 7.01 12.89
N GLY A 176 14.97 7.36 11.65
CA GLY A 176 14.21 8.56 11.31
C GLY A 176 15.06 9.83 11.34
N ASN A 177 16.39 9.72 11.24
CA ASN A 177 17.30 10.86 11.31
C ASN A 177 17.43 11.63 9.98
N GLY A 178 16.80 11.13 8.90
CA GLY A 178 16.80 11.72 7.57
C GLY A 178 17.99 11.35 6.69
N THR A 179 18.87 10.45 7.16
CA THR A 179 20.03 9.95 6.41
C THR A 179 20.08 8.42 6.49
N ILE A 180 20.44 7.77 5.38
CA ILE A 180 20.59 6.31 5.35
C ILE A 180 22.07 5.96 5.53
N GLU A 181 22.39 5.33 6.65
CA GLU A 181 23.71 4.85 7.00
C GLU A 181 24.01 3.47 6.38
N SER A 182 25.30 3.10 6.36
CA SER A 182 25.76 1.85 5.72
C SER A 182 25.15 0.58 6.31
N HIS A 183 24.76 0.61 7.59
CA HIS A 183 24.15 -0.52 8.28
C HIS A 183 22.65 -0.69 8.00
N GLU A 184 22.04 0.27 7.30
CA GLU A 184 20.61 0.29 6.97
C GLU A 184 20.34 -0.14 5.52
N TYR A 185 21.38 -0.57 4.80
CA TYR A 185 21.27 -1.22 3.50
C TYR A 185 21.17 -2.74 3.66
N THR A 186 20.25 -3.35 2.92
CA THR A 186 20.15 -4.81 2.82
C THR A 186 20.00 -5.27 1.38
N ASN A 187 20.28 -6.54 1.13
CA ASN A 187 19.94 -7.17 -0.14
C ASN A 187 18.54 -7.79 -0.03
N MET A 188 17.58 -7.26 -0.80
CA MET A 188 16.17 -7.67 -0.74
C MET A 188 15.89 -9.01 -1.42
N ILE A 189 16.88 -9.59 -2.12
CA ILE A 189 16.78 -10.89 -2.78
C ILE A 189 16.82 -11.98 -1.72
N ILE A 190 15.71 -12.71 -1.56
CA ILE A 190 15.60 -13.77 -0.55
C ILE A 190 16.46 -14.97 -0.97
N SER A 191 17.39 -15.41 -0.11
CA SER A 191 18.33 -16.53 -0.39
C SER A 191 19.22 -16.30 -1.63
N HIS A 192 19.92 -15.17 -1.69
CA HIS A 192 20.77 -14.79 -2.84
C HIS A 192 22.16 -15.46 -2.91
N ARG A 193 22.61 -16.18 -1.87
CA ARG A 193 23.95 -16.79 -1.77
C ARG A 193 23.90 -18.29 -1.50
N ILE A 194 24.90 -19.00 -2.05
CA ILE A 194 25.17 -20.43 -1.84
C ILE A 194 26.58 -20.57 -1.27
N PHE A 195 26.71 -21.26 -0.14
CA PHE A 195 27.99 -21.57 0.50
C PHE A 195 28.17 -23.08 0.69
N ASN A 196 29.32 -23.61 0.25
CA ASN A 196 29.85 -24.94 0.62
C ASN A 196 28.81 -26.09 0.54
N ASP A 197 28.08 -26.20 -0.57
CA ASP A 197 27.07 -27.24 -0.85
C ASP A 197 25.91 -27.33 0.16
N LYS A 198 25.78 -26.35 1.07
CA LYS A 198 24.58 -26.19 1.90
C LYS A 198 23.53 -25.41 1.12
N THR A 199 22.40 -26.06 0.84
CA THR A 199 21.27 -25.47 0.13
C THR A 199 20.37 -24.70 1.10
N ASP A 200 20.74 -23.48 1.49
CA ASP A 200 19.94 -22.63 2.40
C ASP A 200 18.93 -21.74 1.63
N GLY A 201 18.35 -22.32 0.58
CA GLY A 201 17.30 -21.73 -0.25
C GLY A 201 16.03 -21.46 0.54
N PHE A 202 15.14 -20.67 -0.04
CA PHE A 202 13.81 -20.49 0.51
C PHE A 202 13.05 -21.82 0.47
N ASN A 203 12.63 -22.31 1.64
CA ASN A 203 12.03 -23.63 1.82
C ASN A 203 10.71 -23.59 2.63
N LYS A 204 10.06 -22.42 2.67
CA LYS A 204 8.79 -22.18 3.39
C LYS A 204 7.69 -21.85 2.40
N VAL A 205 6.50 -21.56 2.93
CA VAL A 205 5.41 -21.02 2.12
C VAL A 205 5.53 -19.50 2.07
N PHE A 206 5.48 -18.93 0.88
CA PHE A 206 5.22 -17.53 0.63
C PHE A 206 3.91 -17.43 -0.16
N ASP A 207 2.89 -16.84 0.46
CA ASP A 207 1.57 -16.66 -0.13
C ASP A 207 1.32 -15.16 -0.35
N GLY A 208 1.31 -14.74 -1.62
CA GLY A 208 1.06 -13.35 -1.98
C GLY A 208 -0.39 -12.93 -1.78
N GLN A 209 -1.33 -13.86 -1.57
CA GLN A 209 -2.76 -13.59 -1.40
C GLN A 209 -3.38 -12.66 -2.47
N GLY A 210 -2.81 -12.64 -3.69
CA GLY A 210 -3.22 -11.77 -4.79
C GLY A 210 -2.62 -10.37 -4.79
N TYR A 211 -1.82 -9.99 -3.77
CA TYR A 211 -1.14 -8.70 -3.70
C TYR A 211 0.07 -8.62 -4.63
N THR A 212 0.52 -7.39 -4.88
CA THR A 212 1.53 -7.05 -5.87
C THR A 212 2.85 -6.62 -5.24
N LEU A 213 3.95 -7.19 -5.74
CA LEU A 213 5.32 -6.70 -5.56
C LEU A 213 5.67 -5.83 -6.78
N SER A 214 5.84 -4.52 -6.59
CA SER A 214 5.91 -3.57 -7.69
C SER A 214 7.16 -2.68 -7.69
N ASN A 215 7.48 -2.12 -8.86
CA ASN A 215 8.50 -1.10 -9.05
C ASN A 215 9.91 -1.58 -8.68
N ILE A 216 10.35 -2.65 -9.33
CA ILE A 216 11.53 -3.42 -8.96
C ILE A 216 12.66 -3.16 -9.96
N ASN A 217 13.82 -2.76 -9.44
CA ASN A 217 15.08 -2.73 -10.17
C ASN A 217 16.13 -3.51 -9.40
N ILE A 218 16.66 -4.58 -9.99
CA ILE A 218 17.73 -5.39 -9.40
C ILE A 218 19.00 -5.14 -10.21
N ASP A 219 20.00 -4.54 -9.56
CA ASP A 219 21.37 -4.45 -10.09
C ASP A 219 22.33 -5.07 -9.06
N HIS A 220 22.68 -6.34 -9.27
CA HIS A 220 23.40 -7.15 -8.29
C HIS A 220 24.86 -7.35 -8.69
N GLU A 221 25.77 -6.69 -7.97
CA GLU A 221 27.21 -6.86 -8.14
C GLU A 221 27.76 -7.95 -7.19
N VAL A 222 28.27 -9.03 -7.77
CA VAL A 222 28.85 -10.16 -7.02
C VAL A 222 30.31 -9.88 -6.66
N ASN A 223 30.50 -9.37 -5.44
CA ASN A 223 31.81 -8.95 -4.91
C ASN A 223 32.39 -9.84 -3.79
N LYS A 224 31.60 -10.77 -3.24
CA LYS A 224 32.01 -11.65 -2.11
C LYS A 224 31.92 -13.13 -2.51
N GLY A 225 32.79 -13.96 -1.92
CA GLY A 225 32.89 -15.40 -2.19
C GLY A 225 31.56 -16.16 -2.11
N GLY A 226 31.40 -17.20 -2.95
CA GLY A 226 30.20 -18.05 -3.02
C GLY A 226 29.47 -17.92 -4.36
N THR A 227 28.59 -18.87 -4.68
CA THR A 227 27.76 -18.81 -5.90
C THR A 227 26.50 -18.02 -5.61
N HIS A 228 26.11 -17.13 -6.53
CA HIS A 228 24.92 -16.30 -6.38
C HIS A 228 23.79 -16.71 -7.32
N SER A 229 22.55 -16.50 -6.87
CA SER A 229 21.37 -16.63 -7.73
C SER A 229 20.55 -15.34 -7.60
N VAL A 230 20.06 -14.81 -8.72
CA VAL A 230 19.51 -13.46 -8.78
C VAL A 230 18.08 -13.46 -9.33
N GLY A 231 17.17 -12.87 -8.58
CA GLY A 231 15.73 -12.72 -8.85
C GLY A 231 15.07 -12.02 -7.66
N ILE A 232 13.74 -11.99 -7.56
CA ILE A 232 13.06 -11.57 -6.31
C ILE A 232 13.41 -12.57 -5.19
N PHE A 233 13.34 -13.86 -5.55
CA PHE A 233 13.95 -14.94 -4.79
C PHE A 233 15.23 -15.36 -5.51
N GLY A 234 16.34 -15.39 -4.79
CA GLY A 234 17.61 -15.84 -5.32
C GLY A 234 17.55 -17.35 -5.57
N MET A 235 17.37 -18.13 -4.51
CA MET A 235 17.28 -19.58 -4.58
C MET A 235 16.07 -20.10 -3.80
N VAL A 236 15.30 -20.98 -4.44
CA VAL A 236 14.24 -21.77 -3.80
C VAL A 236 14.70 -23.22 -3.72
N SER A 237 14.47 -23.87 -2.58
CA SER A 237 14.85 -25.26 -2.36
C SER A 237 13.62 -26.12 -2.08
N GLU A 238 13.83 -27.44 -1.98
CA GLU A 238 12.79 -28.41 -1.68
C GLU A 238 11.97 -28.02 -0.43
N GLY A 239 10.64 -28.10 -0.55
CA GLY A 239 9.68 -27.62 0.45
C GLY A 239 9.27 -26.16 0.30
N GLY A 240 9.98 -25.37 -0.51
CA GLY A 240 9.59 -24.00 -0.85
C GLY A 240 8.32 -23.97 -1.70
N ILE A 241 7.35 -23.14 -1.30
CA ILE A 241 6.11 -22.91 -2.05
C ILE A 241 5.95 -21.40 -2.22
N LEU A 242 5.99 -20.91 -3.46
CA LEU A 242 5.70 -19.53 -3.79
C LEU A 242 4.37 -19.48 -4.54
N LYS A 243 3.39 -18.71 -4.09
CA LYS A 243 2.09 -18.70 -4.75
C LYS A 243 1.28 -17.43 -4.60
N ASN A 244 0.27 -17.28 -5.46
CA ASN A 244 -0.74 -16.22 -5.42
C ASN A 244 -0.13 -14.82 -5.36
N VAL A 245 0.88 -14.54 -6.18
CA VAL A 245 1.60 -13.26 -6.14
C VAL A 245 1.65 -12.62 -7.51
N ASN A 246 1.34 -11.33 -7.54
CA ASN A 246 1.57 -10.48 -8.70
C ASN A 246 2.91 -9.77 -8.55
N VAL A 247 3.65 -9.65 -9.64
CA VAL A 247 4.93 -8.95 -9.70
C VAL A 247 4.86 -7.96 -10.85
N ASP A 248 5.01 -6.67 -10.58
CA ASP A 248 5.05 -5.64 -11.61
C ASP A 248 6.37 -4.88 -11.58
N TYR A 249 7.24 -5.15 -12.55
CA TYR A 249 8.52 -4.47 -12.65
C TYR A 249 8.39 -2.96 -12.96
N LYS A 250 7.24 -2.48 -13.46
CA LYS A 250 7.02 -1.11 -13.96
C LYS A 250 8.10 -0.64 -14.95
N GLY A 251 8.53 -1.54 -15.83
CA GLY A 251 9.60 -1.28 -16.79
C GLY A 251 11.01 -1.46 -16.24
N GLY A 252 11.15 -1.88 -14.98
CA GLY A 252 12.42 -2.29 -14.39
C GLY A 252 12.92 -3.65 -14.86
N GLY A 253 14.03 -4.10 -14.28
CA GLY A 253 14.64 -5.37 -14.68
C GLY A 253 15.62 -5.96 -13.68
N VAL A 254 16.25 -7.05 -14.09
CA VAL A 254 17.24 -7.82 -13.34
C VAL A 254 18.56 -7.82 -14.08
N SER A 255 19.59 -7.26 -13.46
CA SER A 255 20.96 -7.28 -13.94
C SER A 255 21.87 -7.82 -12.86
N ALA A 256 22.85 -8.64 -13.25
CA ALA A 256 23.91 -9.00 -12.35
C ALA A 256 25.26 -9.01 -13.05
N SER A 257 26.27 -8.57 -12.31
CA SER A 257 27.67 -8.58 -12.73
C SER A 257 28.51 -9.32 -11.69
N SER A 258 29.66 -9.85 -12.10
CA SER A 258 30.56 -10.55 -11.18
C SER A 258 32.01 -10.24 -11.49
N ILE A 259 32.78 -9.94 -10.42
CA ILE A 259 34.21 -9.63 -10.51
C ILE A 259 35.07 -10.83 -10.04
N GLY A 260 34.47 -11.85 -9.41
CA GLY A 260 35.24 -12.98 -8.84
C GLY A 260 34.52 -14.31 -8.55
N ASN A 261 33.19 -14.41 -8.63
CA ASN A 261 32.45 -15.65 -8.32
C ASN A 261 31.39 -16.05 -9.37
N GLY A 262 30.93 -17.30 -9.34
CA GLY A 262 29.92 -17.81 -10.27
C GLY A 262 28.51 -17.32 -9.97
N ILE A 263 27.69 -17.19 -11.02
CA ILE A 263 26.24 -16.96 -10.91
C ILE A 263 25.55 -18.23 -11.36
N GLN A 264 24.74 -18.85 -10.50
CA GLN A 264 24.02 -20.07 -10.85
C GLN A 264 22.95 -19.77 -11.90
N GLY A 265 22.12 -18.77 -11.66
CA GLY A 265 21.08 -18.36 -12.59
C GLY A 265 20.52 -16.98 -12.29
N ILE A 266 19.99 -16.34 -13.33
CA ILE A 266 19.26 -15.07 -13.24
C ILE A 266 17.87 -15.27 -13.80
N GLY A 267 16.85 -14.91 -13.00
CA GLY A 267 15.46 -14.94 -13.40
C GLY A 267 14.71 -13.67 -13.00
N GLY A 268 13.66 -13.32 -13.73
CA GLY A 268 12.74 -12.24 -13.35
C GLY A 268 11.96 -12.53 -12.07
N PHE A 269 11.81 -13.79 -11.66
CA PHE A 269 11.21 -14.13 -10.38
C PHE A 269 12.17 -14.89 -9.47
N VAL A 270 12.80 -15.95 -10.01
CA VAL A 270 13.67 -16.86 -9.25
C VAL A 270 15.02 -17.02 -9.93
N GLY A 271 16.12 -16.82 -9.21
CA GLY A 271 17.45 -17.07 -9.77
C GLY A 271 17.71 -18.56 -10.05
N ALA A 272 17.50 -19.41 -9.04
CA ALA A 272 17.67 -20.85 -9.14
C ALA A 272 16.61 -21.63 -8.33
N ALA A 273 16.06 -22.68 -8.91
CA ALA A 273 15.15 -23.62 -8.28
C ALA A 273 15.83 -24.98 -8.08
N TYR A 274 16.15 -25.31 -6.82
CA TYR A 274 16.58 -26.63 -6.37
C TYR A 274 15.39 -27.40 -5.78
N GLY A 275 14.25 -27.30 -6.46
CA GLY A 275 12.97 -27.83 -6.05
C GLY A 275 11.94 -26.74 -5.74
N GLY A 276 10.77 -27.16 -5.30
CA GLY A 276 9.68 -26.29 -4.85
C GLY A 276 8.47 -26.26 -5.78
N THR A 277 7.45 -25.52 -5.35
CA THR A 277 6.18 -25.34 -6.07
C THR A 277 5.93 -23.86 -6.28
N PHE A 278 5.58 -23.50 -7.52
CA PHE A 278 5.30 -22.15 -7.98
C PHE A 278 3.91 -22.15 -8.60
N GLU A 279 2.97 -21.43 -8.00
CA GLU A 279 1.54 -21.56 -8.34
C GLU A 279 0.85 -20.20 -8.40
N ASN A 280 0.08 -19.93 -9.47
CA ASN A 280 -0.72 -18.71 -9.59
C ASN A 280 0.15 -17.44 -9.43
N ILE A 281 1.09 -17.27 -10.36
CA ILE A 281 2.07 -16.17 -10.34
C ILE A 281 1.97 -15.39 -11.63
N LYS A 282 1.87 -14.07 -11.52
CA LYS A 282 1.85 -13.20 -12.70
C LYS A 282 2.99 -12.20 -12.62
N LEU A 283 3.76 -12.10 -13.70
CA LEU A 283 4.91 -11.23 -13.80
C LEU A 283 4.73 -10.25 -14.95
N TYR A 284 4.75 -8.96 -14.67
CA TYR A 284 4.45 -7.88 -15.59
C TYR A 284 5.62 -6.94 -15.79
N ASN A 285 5.63 -6.31 -16.96
CA ASN A 285 6.46 -5.15 -17.30
C ASN A 285 7.95 -5.35 -17.06
N LEU A 286 8.43 -6.59 -17.18
CA LEU A 286 9.85 -6.90 -17.11
C LEU A 286 10.53 -6.41 -18.40
N SER A 287 11.48 -5.47 -18.26
CA SER A 287 12.18 -4.87 -19.39
C SER A 287 13.54 -5.50 -19.67
N LYS A 288 14.15 -6.14 -18.67
CA LYS A 288 15.51 -6.65 -18.82
C LYS A 288 15.80 -7.79 -17.88
N VAL A 289 16.44 -8.84 -18.38
CA VAL A 289 17.17 -9.85 -17.60
C VAL A 289 18.52 -10.02 -18.24
N SER A 290 19.59 -9.62 -17.56
CA SER A 290 20.92 -9.65 -18.18
C SER A 290 22.05 -9.98 -17.22
N THR A 291 23.11 -10.52 -17.79
CA THR A 291 24.39 -10.67 -17.10
C THR A 291 25.42 -9.75 -17.75
N ASP A 292 26.33 -9.18 -16.97
CA ASP A 292 27.62 -8.68 -17.46
C ASP A 292 28.76 -9.46 -16.77
N SER A 293 29.10 -10.61 -17.36
CA SER A 293 30.11 -11.53 -16.80
C SER A 293 31.11 -11.91 -17.87
N THR A 294 32.14 -11.09 -18.06
CA THR A 294 33.23 -11.37 -19.01
C THR A 294 34.26 -12.38 -18.48
N LYS A 295 34.18 -12.77 -17.20
CA LYS A 295 35.20 -13.60 -16.54
C LYS A 295 34.72 -14.95 -16.01
N PHE A 296 33.40 -15.19 -15.83
CA PHE A 296 32.91 -16.39 -15.13
C PHE A 296 31.60 -16.99 -15.67
N SER A 297 31.32 -18.22 -15.23
CA SER A 297 30.17 -19.03 -15.67
C SER A 297 28.87 -18.57 -15.01
N VAL A 298 27.94 -18.15 -15.86
CA VAL A 298 26.51 -18.18 -15.59
C VAL A 298 26.00 -19.52 -16.11
N ASN A 299 25.01 -20.18 -15.48
CA ASN A 299 24.42 -21.39 -16.08
C ASN A 299 23.19 -21.07 -16.95
N GLY A 300 22.33 -20.14 -16.53
CA GLY A 300 21.16 -19.77 -17.31
C GLY A 300 20.59 -18.40 -16.98
N VAL A 301 19.99 -17.77 -18.00
CA VAL A 301 19.25 -16.51 -17.88
C VAL A 301 17.83 -16.72 -18.43
N GLY A 302 16.80 -16.58 -17.58
CA GLY A 302 15.41 -16.75 -18.01
C GLY A 302 14.55 -15.54 -17.67
N GLY A 303 13.51 -15.28 -18.46
CA GLY A 303 12.54 -14.22 -18.15
C GLY A 303 11.82 -14.42 -16.81
N PHE A 304 11.66 -15.67 -16.36
CA PHE A 304 11.07 -16.01 -15.06
C PHE A 304 12.08 -16.70 -14.13
N ILE A 305 12.76 -17.75 -14.59
CA ILE A 305 13.72 -18.54 -13.78
C ILE A 305 15.08 -18.66 -14.45
N GLY A 306 16.18 -18.52 -13.71
CA GLY A 306 17.52 -18.73 -14.29
C GLY A 306 17.90 -20.19 -14.47
N TYR A 307 17.89 -20.97 -13.39
CA TYR A 307 18.40 -22.35 -13.34
C TYR A 307 17.42 -23.30 -12.63
N ILE A 308 17.15 -24.46 -13.22
CA ILE A 308 16.29 -25.51 -12.60
C ILE A 308 17.13 -26.77 -12.39
N ALA A 309 17.25 -27.23 -11.13
CA ALA A 309 18.22 -28.24 -10.71
C ALA A 309 17.62 -29.52 -10.11
N ARG A 310 16.35 -29.49 -9.72
CA ARG A 310 15.64 -30.59 -9.03
C ARG A 310 14.15 -30.53 -9.35
N ASN A 311 13.43 -31.57 -8.98
CA ASN A 311 11.98 -31.70 -9.12
C ASN A 311 11.25 -30.45 -8.63
N SER A 312 10.73 -29.68 -9.58
CA SER A 312 10.04 -28.41 -9.33
C SER A 312 8.71 -28.42 -10.11
N GLN A 313 7.70 -27.75 -9.55
CA GLN A 313 6.37 -27.67 -10.15
C GLN A 313 6.02 -26.22 -10.43
N TYR A 314 5.57 -25.94 -11.65
CA TYR A 314 5.16 -24.62 -12.11
C TYR A 314 3.74 -24.74 -12.65
N ILE A 315 2.81 -24.01 -12.05
CA ILE A 315 1.37 -24.13 -12.32
C ILE A 315 0.77 -22.73 -12.41
N ASP A 316 0.00 -22.44 -13.45
CA ASP A 316 -0.71 -21.17 -13.64
C ASP A 316 0.21 -19.95 -13.53
N ILE A 317 1.16 -19.85 -14.47
CA ILE A 317 2.15 -18.76 -14.47
C ILE A 317 2.04 -17.95 -15.75
N ASP A 318 1.79 -16.65 -15.60
CA ASP A 318 1.77 -15.70 -16.72
C ASP A 318 2.98 -14.76 -16.65
N VAL A 319 3.70 -14.63 -17.76
CA VAL A 319 4.87 -13.75 -17.89
C VAL A 319 4.67 -12.77 -19.04
N TYR A 320 4.57 -11.48 -18.73
CA TYR A 320 4.38 -10.39 -19.68
C TYR A 320 5.67 -9.58 -19.81
N LEU A 321 6.40 -9.84 -20.89
CA LEU A 321 7.61 -9.10 -21.24
C LEU A 321 7.23 -7.82 -21.99
N THR A 322 7.88 -6.70 -21.65
CA THR A 322 7.69 -5.44 -22.38
C THR A 322 8.11 -5.56 -23.84
N PRO A 323 7.67 -4.68 -24.76
CA PRO A 323 8.09 -4.76 -26.16
C PRO A 323 9.58 -4.56 -26.38
N SER A 324 10.22 -3.82 -25.47
CA SER A 324 11.66 -3.58 -25.46
C SER A 324 12.42 -4.57 -24.57
N ALA A 325 11.80 -5.69 -24.18
CA ALA A 325 12.42 -6.64 -23.26
C ALA A 325 13.74 -7.19 -23.83
N ILE A 326 14.76 -7.23 -22.98
CA ILE A 326 16.08 -7.80 -23.31
C ILE A 326 16.34 -8.99 -22.40
N ILE A 327 16.65 -10.15 -22.99
CA ILE A 327 17.18 -11.31 -22.27
C ILE A 327 18.58 -11.60 -22.81
N GLU A 328 19.59 -11.30 -22.00
CA GLU A 328 20.98 -11.32 -22.43
C GLU A 328 21.86 -12.14 -21.50
N ASN A 329 22.73 -12.94 -22.10
CA ASN A 329 23.71 -13.75 -21.39
C ASN A 329 25.06 -13.53 -22.06
N THR A 330 25.95 -12.84 -21.37
CA THR A 330 27.31 -12.50 -21.83
C THR A 330 28.36 -13.45 -21.27
N SER A 331 27.94 -14.53 -20.59
CA SER A 331 28.85 -15.49 -20.00
C SER A 331 29.67 -16.24 -21.05
N ASN A 332 30.95 -16.46 -20.75
CA ASN A 332 31.83 -17.32 -21.56
C ASN A 332 31.61 -18.82 -21.34
N ASN A 333 30.64 -19.22 -20.50
CA ASN A 333 30.34 -20.63 -20.29
C ASN A 333 29.57 -21.18 -21.51
N PRO A 334 30.12 -22.16 -22.26
CA PRO A 334 29.47 -22.68 -23.46
C PRO A 334 28.18 -23.45 -23.19
N LYS A 335 27.93 -23.85 -21.93
CA LYS A 335 26.66 -24.45 -21.49
C LYS A 335 25.62 -23.41 -21.08
N SER A 336 26.01 -22.13 -20.99
CA SER A 336 25.11 -21.08 -20.58
C SER A 336 24.08 -20.82 -21.66
N THR A 337 22.81 -20.81 -21.26
CA THR A 337 21.69 -20.65 -22.19
C THR A 337 20.76 -19.53 -21.71
N LYS A 338 19.85 -19.13 -22.59
CA LYS A 338 18.85 -18.10 -22.28
C LYS A 338 17.50 -18.49 -22.87
N GLY A 339 16.43 -18.25 -22.12
CA GLY A 339 15.05 -18.56 -22.53
C GLY A 339 14.07 -17.50 -22.07
N LYS A 340 12.87 -17.49 -22.66
CA LYS A 340 11.85 -16.47 -22.37
C LYS A 340 11.16 -16.70 -21.01
N PHE A 341 11.10 -17.95 -20.57
CA PHE A 341 10.64 -18.43 -19.28
C PHE A 341 11.82 -18.89 -18.41
N PHE A 342 12.57 -19.91 -18.81
CA PHE A 342 13.73 -20.39 -18.04
C PHE A 342 15.05 -20.35 -18.81
N GLY A 343 16.16 -20.18 -18.08
CA GLY A 343 17.50 -20.17 -18.65
C GLY A 343 18.00 -21.57 -19.01
N ILE A 344 18.02 -22.49 -18.05
CA ILE A 344 18.47 -23.87 -18.24
C ILE A 344 17.79 -24.83 -17.25
N VAL A 345 17.59 -26.08 -17.68
CA VAL A 345 17.18 -27.20 -16.85
C VAL A 345 18.35 -28.19 -16.79
N ASP A 346 18.72 -28.61 -15.59
CA ASP A 346 19.75 -29.62 -15.37
C ASP A 346 19.30 -30.97 -15.95
N ASP A 347 20.17 -31.61 -16.74
CA ASP A 347 19.84 -32.74 -17.62
C ASP A 347 19.21 -33.91 -16.85
N ASP A 348 19.60 -34.12 -15.59
CA ASP A 348 19.10 -35.19 -14.72
C ASP A 348 17.63 -35.00 -14.26
N ASN A 349 17.01 -33.85 -14.56
CA ASN A 349 15.69 -33.47 -14.01
C ASN A 349 14.62 -33.16 -15.06
N VAL A 350 14.93 -33.28 -16.35
CA VAL A 350 14.00 -32.95 -17.44
C VAL A 350 12.70 -33.77 -17.36
N ASP A 351 12.76 -35.00 -16.87
CA ASP A 351 11.62 -35.91 -16.79
C ASP A 351 10.71 -35.69 -15.56
N ASN A 352 11.20 -34.96 -14.55
CA ASN A 352 10.47 -34.69 -13.30
C ASN A 352 9.99 -33.23 -13.17
N LEU A 353 10.20 -32.44 -14.21
CA LEU A 353 9.75 -31.06 -14.30
C LEU A 353 8.26 -31.03 -14.66
N ILE A 354 7.44 -30.48 -13.75
CA ILE A 354 6.00 -30.27 -14.00
C ILE A 354 5.80 -28.82 -14.43
N LEU A 355 5.26 -28.64 -15.63
CA LEU A 355 4.86 -27.35 -16.19
C LEU A 355 3.38 -27.50 -16.58
N ASP A 356 2.53 -26.68 -15.98
CA ASP A 356 1.09 -26.69 -16.25
C ASP A 356 0.60 -25.25 -16.40
N ASN A 357 -0.10 -24.98 -17.50
CA ASN A 357 -0.64 -23.66 -17.83
C ASN A 357 0.36 -22.50 -17.65
N ILE A 358 1.48 -22.56 -18.37
CA ILE A 358 2.48 -21.49 -18.39
C ILE A 358 2.30 -20.66 -19.65
N ASN A 359 2.11 -19.34 -19.53
CA ASN A 359 1.94 -18.43 -20.65
C ASN A 359 3.02 -17.35 -20.66
N VAL A 360 3.69 -17.19 -21.79
CA VAL A 360 4.76 -16.20 -21.96
C VAL A 360 4.42 -15.28 -23.12
N TYR A 361 4.09 -14.03 -22.78
CA TYR A 361 3.69 -12.97 -23.71
C TYR A 361 4.90 -12.12 -24.06
N TYR A 362 5.19 -11.96 -25.35
CA TYR A 362 6.32 -11.19 -25.83
C TYR A 362 6.03 -10.54 -27.18
N LYS A 363 6.71 -9.43 -27.47
CA LYS A 363 6.60 -8.75 -28.76
C LYS A 363 7.12 -9.67 -29.87
N LYS A 364 6.30 -9.88 -30.89
CA LYS A 364 6.69 -10.65 -32.07
C LYS A 364 7.98 -10.12 -32.70
N ASP A 365 8.78 -11.04 -33.24
CA ASP A 365 10.10 -10.77 -33.83
C ASP A 365 11.16 -10.21 -32.85
N THR A 366 10.90 -10.26 -31.53
CA THR A 366 11.88 -9.97 -30.49
C THR A 366 12.32 -11.26 -29.78
N LEU A 367 13.40 -11.18 -28.99
CA LEU A 367 13.91 -12.30 -28.18
C LEU A 367 14.20 -13.58 -28.98
N GLY A 368 14.64 -13.42 -30.24
CA GLY A 368 14.93 -14.55 -31.15
C GLY A 368 16.05 -15.47 -30.65
N GLU A 369 16.95 -14.96 -29.82
CA GLU A 369 18.06 -15.72 -29.24
C GLU A 369 17.75 -16.36 -27.88
N ALA A 370 16.60 -16.05 -27.28
CA ALA A 370 16.14 -16.66 -26.03
C ALA A 370 15.36 -17.95 -26.35
N THR A 371 16.08 -19.05 -26.54
CA THR A 371 15.57 -20.30 -27.12
C THR A 371 15.59 -21.52 -26.18
N ALA A 372 16.11 -21.40 -24.96
CA ALA A 372 16.35 -22.55 -24.07
C ALA A 372 15.09 -23.38 -23.74
N ASP A 373 13.92 -22.73 -23.72
CA ASP A 373 12.63 -23.30 -23.38
C ASP A 373 11.74 -23.59 -24.61
N GLN A 374 12.21 -23.34 -25.83
CA GLN A 374 11.43 -23.58 -27.04
C GLN A 374 11.00 -25.05 -27.20
N GLY A 375 11.84 -25.99 -26.76
CA GLY A 375 11.54 -27.42 -26.79
C GLY A 375 10.47 -27.88 -25.79
N TYR A 376 9.92 -26.96 -24.97
CA TYR A 376 8.96 -27.25 -23.93
C TYR A 376 7.55 -26.76 -24.27
N ALA A 377 7.31 -26.33 -25.51
CA ALA A 377 5.98 -25.93 -25.98
C ALA A 377 4.93 -27.04 -25.77
N ASP A 378 5.29 -28.28 -26.13
CA ASP A 378 4.43 -29.45 -25.95
C ASP A 378 4.41 -29.99 -24.51
N LYS A 379 5.16 -29.35 -23.60
CA LYS A 379 5.31 -29.76 -22.19
C LYS A 379 4.59 -28.82 -21.21
N GLY A 380 3.73 -27.90 -21.69
CA GLY A 380 2.91 -27.04 -20.84
C GLY A 380 3.27 -25.54 -20.89
N ILE A 381 4.20 -25.12 -21.76
CA ILE A 381 4.52 -23.70 -21.97
C ILE A 381 3.91 -23.21 -23.29
N THR A 382 3.12 -22.15 -23.22
CA THR A 382 2.57 -21.44 -24.38
C THR A 382 3.31 -20.14 -24.60
N PHE A 383 3.95 -19.99 -25.76
CA PHE A 383 4.60 -18.75 -26.18
C PHE A 383 3.64 -17.92 -27.05
N ILE A 384 3.25 -16.74 -26.57
CA ILE A 384 2.25 -15.87 -27.19
C ILE A 384 2.94 -14.62 -27.71
N ALA A 385 3.22 -14.62 -29.02
CA ALA A 385 3.79 -13.46 -29.69
C ALA A 385 2.68 -12.45 -30.03
N TYR A 386 2.85 -11.18 -29.64
CA TYR A 386 1.89 -10.11 -29.94
C TYR A 386 2.46 -9.09 -30.93
N ASP A 387 1.61 -8.59 -31.83
CA ASP A 387 1.96 -7.56 -32.83
C ASP A 387 1.84 -6.13 -32.26
N GLU A 388 0.97 -5.89 -31.27
CA GLU A 388 0.81 -4.64 -30.52
C GLU A 388 0.70 -4.98 -29.03
N GLU A 389 1.09 -4.07 -28.12
CA GLU A 389 1.07 -4.36 -26.67
C GLU A 389 -0.29 -4.94 -26.28
N PRO A 390 -0.34 -6.13 -25.66
CA PRO A 390 -1.59 -6.62 -25.13
C PRO A 390 -2.04 -5.60 -24.11
N ILE A 391 -3.28 -5.12 -24.24
CA ILE A 391 -3.94 -4.33 -23.20
C ILE A 391 -4.11 -5.29 -22.01
N VAL A 392 -3.06 -5.41 -21.20
CA VAL A 392 -3.16 -6.00 -19.87
C VAL A 392 -3.69 -4.89 -19.00
N GLU A 393 -5.01 -4.70 -19.03
CA GLU A 393 -5.67 -4.09 -17.89
C GLU A 393 -5.32 -4.99 -16.71
N ILE A 394 -4.41 -4.51 -15.86
CA ILE A 394 -4.46 -4.91 -14.45
C ILE A 394 -5.81 -4.39 -13.98
N LYS A 395 -6.84 -5.21 -14.19
CA LYS A 395 -8.07 -5.09 -13.48
C LYS A 395 -7.68 -5.17 -12.02
N ASP A 396 -7.69 -4.03 -11.36
CA ASP A 396 -7.56 -3.85 -9.91
C ASP A 396 -8.77 -4.48 -9.19
N ASN A 397 -9.22 -5.65 -9.69
CA ASN A 397 -10.39 -6.40 -9.26
C ASN A 397 -10.03 -7.42 -8.18
N ASN A 398 -8.75 -7.54 -7.81
CA ASN A 398 -8.33 -8.37 -6.68
C ASN A 398 -8.43 -7.59 -5.36
N ASN A 399 -9.62 -7.06 -5.08
CA ASN A 399 -10.03 -6.66 -3.73
C ASN A 399 -10.38 -7.88 -2.85
N GLY A 400 -10.04 -9.09 -3.28
CA GLY A 400 -10.31 -10.35 -2.58
C GLY A 400 -11.78 -10.77 -2.59
N LEU A 401 -12.67 -10.06 -3.30
CA LEU A 401 -14.11 -10.37 -3.35
C LEU A 401 -14.46 -11.39 -4.43
N THR A 402 -13.64 -11.53 -5.47
CA THR A 402 -13.82 -12.49 -6.56
C THR A 402 -13.61 -13.96 -6.14
N GLU A 403 -13.03 -14.19 -4.95
CA GLU A 403 -12.88 -15.52 -4.35
C GLU A 403 -13.91 -15.81 -3.23
N VAL A 404 -14.81 -14.86 -2.94
CA VAL A 404 -15.84 -15.05 -1.92
C VAL A 404 -16.98 -15.85 -2.53
N ILE A 405 -17.07 -17.13 -2.17
CA ILE A 405 -18.25 -17.95 -2.44
C ILE A 405 -19.35 -17.47 -1.48
N LEU A 406 -20.31 -16.71 -1.99
CA LEU A 406 -21.50 -16.27 -1.26
C LEU A 406 -22.62 -17.28 -1.51
N ASP A 407 -23.29 -17.71 -0.45
CA ASP A 407 -24.49 -18.55 -0.59
C ASP A 407 -25.76 -17.74 -0.30
N LYS A 408 -26.92 -18.32 -0.62
CA LYS A 408 -28.24 -17.68 -0.44
C LYS A 408 -28.52 -17.23 1.00
N SER A 409 -27.82 -17.76 1.99
CA SER A 409 -27.96 -17.38 3.40
C SER A 409 -27.11 -16.15 3.79
N ASP A 410 -26.11 -15.80 3.00
CA ASP A 410 -25.34 -14.55 3.12
C ASP A 410 -26.08 -13.33 2.54
N TYR A 411 -27.19 -13.58 1.85
CA TYR A 411 -28.00 -12.58 1.16
C TYR A 411 -29.01 -11.89 2.08
N ASP A 412 -28.79 -10.61 2.38
CA ASP A 412 -29.82 -9.71 2.90
C ASP A 412 -30.27 -8.73 1.82
N SER A 413 -31.50 -8.91 1.33
CA SER A 413 -32.09 -8.05 0.29
C SER A 413 -32.15 -6.57 0.65
N SER A 414 -32.14 -6.22 1.93
CA SER A 414 -32.13 -4.82 2.37
C SER A 414 -30.77 -4.17 2.09
N ILE A 415 -29.66 -4.85 2.40
CA ILE A 415 -28.30 -4.37 2.17
C ILE A 415 -28.03 -4.15 0.69
N VAL A 416 -28.44 -5.08 -0.16
CA VAL A 416 -28.24 -4.99 -1.62
C VAL A 416 -29.07 -3.84 -2.21
N THR A 417 -30.29 -3.65 -1.73
CA THR A 417 -31.15 -2.53 -2.12
C THR A 417 -30.57 -1.19 -1.65
N ASP A 418 -29.96 -1.14 -0.47
CA ASP A 418 -29.30 0.05 0.06
C ASP A 418 -28.04 0.39 -0.75
N ILE A 419 -27.22 -0.60 -1.11
CA ILE A 419 -26.05 -0.41 -1.99
C ILE A 419 -26.48 0.08 -3.38
N TYR A 420 -27.53 -0.54 -3.95
CA TYR A 420 -28.11 -0.09 -5.22
C TYR A 420 -28.61 1.36 -5.14
N ASN A 421 -29.32 1.71 -4.06
CA ASN A 421 -29.80 3.08 -3.86
C ASN A 421 -28.66 4.07 -3.63
N GLN A 422 -27.53 3.66 -3.05
CA GLN A 422 -26.31 4.47 -2.96
C GLN A 422 -25.64 4.68 -4.33
N ILE A 423 -25.62 3.66 -5.19
CA ILE A 423 -25.04 3.76 -6.54
C ILE A 423 -25.92 4.60 -7.47
N VAL A 424 -27.24 4.42 -7.40
CA VAL A 424 -28.23 5.04 -8.31
C VAL A 424 -28.74 6.38 -7.78
N GLY A 425 -28.70 6.60 -6.47
CA GLY A 425 -29.32 7.73 -5.80
C GLY A 425 -28.37 8.80 -5.27
N GLU A 426 -27.04 8.59 -5.21
CA GLU A 426 -26.15 9.52 -4.51
C GLU A 426 -25.17 10.29 -5.40
N GLU A 427 -25.07 11.56 -5.06
CA GLU A 427 -24.14 12.55 -5.57
C GLU A 427 -22.72 12.20 -5.10
N ILE A 428 -21.68 12.58 -5.88
CA ILE A 428 -20.30 12.40 -5.41
C ILE A 428 -20.10 13.27 -4.17
N VAL A 429 -19.88 12.64 -3.02
CA VAL A 429 -19.60 13.34 -1.76
C VAL A 429 -18.10 13.62 -1.66
N VAL A 430 -17.76 14.90 -1.55
CA VAL A 430 -16.38 15.35 -1.34
C VAL A 430 -16.27 16.03 0.03
N ASP A 431 -15.40 15.47 0.87
CA ASP A 431 -15.00 16.07 2.14
C ASP A 431 -13.90 17.09 1.87
N LEU A 432 -14.25 18.36 2.03
CA LEU A 432 -13.32 19.46 1.82
C LEU A 432 -12.14 19.38 2.79
N GLU A 433 -12.34 18.98 4.05
CA GLU A 433 -11.26 18.89 5.07
C GLU A 433 -10.17 17.91 4.65
N GLN A 434 -10.52 16.88 3.89
CA GLN A 434 -9.56 15.90 3.36
C GLN A 434 -8.98 16.28 2.00
N LEU A 435 -9.65 17.16 1.25
CA LEU A 435 -9.24 17.61 -0.08
C LEU A 435 -7.92 18.41 -0.05
N PHE A 436 -7.63 19.07 1.06
CA PHE A 436 -6.44 19.88 1.24
C PHE A 436 -5.61 19.42 2.43
N ILE A 437 -4.29 19.41 2.29
CA ILE A 437 -3.35 19.14 3.38
C ILE A 437 -2.37 20.31 3.53
N TYR A 438 -1.91 20.52 4.76
CA TYR A 438 -0.82 21.45 5.03
C TYR A 438 0.51 20.72 4.93
N ASP A 439 1.28 21.02 3.89
CA ASP A 439 2.65 20.60 3.73
C ASP A 439 3.54 21.38 4.70
N THR A 440 4.09 20.65 5.67
CA THR A 440 4.95 21.20 6.73
C THR A 440 6.34 21.58 6.25
N GLU A 441 6.84 20.96 5.18
CA GLU A 441 8.17 21.23 4.61
C GLU A 441 8.15 22.54 3.84
N THR A 442 7.15 22.69 2.97
CA THR A 442 7.00 23.92 2.17
C THR A 442 6.22 25.01 2.90
N LYS A 443 5.57 24.68 4.03
CA LYS A 443 4.66 25.52 4.82
C LYS A 443 3.47 26.04 4.00
N ARG A 444 2.93 25.17 3.14
CA ARG A 444 1.89 25.50 2.14
C ARG A 444 0.69 24.59 2.27
N ILE A 445 -0.47 25.07 1.83
CA ILE A 445 -1.65 24.22 1.64
C ILE A 445 -1.57 23.67 0.21
N VAL A 446 -1.62 22.35 0.07
CA VAL A 446 -1.60 21.66 -1.22
C VAL A 446 -2.81 20.73 -1.33
N LEU A 447 -3.15 20.35 -2.57
CA LEU A 447 -4.18 19.34 -2.81
C LEU A 447 -3.71 17.99 -2.25
N ASN A 448 -4.62 17.29 -1.59
CA ASN A 448 -4.37 15.95 -1.11
C ASN A 448 -4.56 14.95 -2.26
N GLU A 449 -3.52 14.74 -3.04
CA GLU A 449 -3.52 13.81 -4.18
C GLU A 449 -3.98 12.40 -3.77
N LYS A 450 -3.61 11.95 -2.57
CA LYS A 450 -4.05 10.65 -2.03
C LYS A 450 -5.55 10.60 -1.77
N TYR A 451 -6.15 11.68 -1.27
CA TYR A 451 -7.60 11.73 -1.08
C TYR A 451 -8.33 11.83 -2.43
N LEU A 452 -7.78 12.57 -3.40
CA LEU A 452 -8.34 12.64 -4.75
C LEU A 452 -8.44 11.27 -5.43
N GLU A 453 -7.47 10.38 -5.18
CA GLU A 453 -7.50 8.99 -5.64
C GLU A 453 -8.63 8.15 -5.00
N THR A 454 -9.13 8.54 -3.81
CA THR A 454 -10.22 7.83 -3.13
C THR A 454 -11.61 8.25 -3.62
N ILE A 455 -11.75 9.44 -4.22
CA ILE A 455 -13.03 9.95 -4.70
C ILE A 455 -13.57 9.04 -5.81
N GLY A 456 -14.75 8.45 -5.57
CA GLY A 456 -15.41 7.53 -6.48
C GLY A 456 -14.83 6.11 -6.55
N LYS A 457 -13.80 5.77 -5.74
CA LYS A 457 -13.18 4.43 -5.72
C LYS A 457 -14.13 3.32 -5.24
N TYR A 458 -15.14 3.68 -4.47
CA TYR A 458 -16.11 2.74 -3.89
C TYR A 458 -17.19 2.29 -4.89
N TYR A 459 -17.49 3.06 -5.94
CA TYR A 459 -18.53 2.68 -6.92
C TYR A 459 -18.16 1.44 -7.74
N PRO A 460 -16.95 1.33 -8.34
CA PRO A 460 -16.55 0.10 -9.03
C PRO A 460 -16.48 -1.12 -8.10
N GLN A 461 -16.10 -0.91 -6.84
CA GLN A 461 -16.06 -1.99 -5.83
C GLN A 461 -17.47 -2.47 -5.46
N ALA A 462 -18.42 -1.55 -5.30
CA ALA A 462 -19.80 -1.87 -5.01
C ALA A 462 -20.47 -2.59 -6.19
N VAL A 463 -20.16 -2.21 -7.43
CA VAL A 463 -20.63 -2.90 -8.64
C VAL A 463 -20.04 -4.30 -8.74
N ALA A 464 -18.73 -4.46 -8.56
CA ALA A 464 -18.10 -5.78 -8.54
C ALA A 464 -18.68 -6.70 -7.44
N PHE A 465 -19.05 -6.12 -6.29
CA PHE A 465 -19.77 -6.83 -5.24
C PHE A 465 -21.17 -7.26 -5.69
N LEU A 466 -21.93 -6.40 -6.38
CA LEU A 466 -23.25 -6.76 -6.92
C LEU A 466 -23.17 -7.80 -8.06
N GLU A 467 -22.17 -7.70 -8.93
CA GLU A 467 -21.93 -8.64 -10.04
C GLU A 467 -21.59 -10.05 -9.54
N ALA A 468 -20.96 -10.18 -8.37
CA ALA A 468 -20.66 -11.47 -7.77
C ALA A 468 -21.92 -12.33 -7.49
N PHE A 469 -23.11 -11.72 -7.43
CA PHE A 469 -24.37 -12.44 -7.24
C PHE A 469 -25.03 -12.91 -8.55
N TYR A 470 -24.44 -12.61 -9.72
CA TYR A 470 -25.06 -12.86 -11.03
C TYR A 470 -25.26 -14.35 -11.36
N SER A 471 -24.38 -15.22 -10.86
CA SER A 471 -24.41 -16.66 -11.16
C SER A 471 -25.37 -17.49 -10.30
N GLU A 472 -26.06 -16.88 -9.33
CA GLU A 472 -26.90 -17.59 -8.36
C GLU A 472 -28.40 -17.60 -8.75
N GLU A 473 -29.03 -18.76 -8.60
CA GLU A 473 -30.39 -19.05 -9.09
C GLU A 473 -31.45 -18.19 -8.38
N GLY A 474 -32.13 -17.32 -9.13
CA GLY A 474 -33.15 -16.36 -8.65
C GLY A 474 -32.60 -14.99 -8.22
N LEU A 475 -31.29 -14.77 -8.26
CA LEU A 475 -30.64 -13.48 -8.00
C LEU A 475 -30.20 -12.78 -9.30
N GLY A 476 -29.81 -13.55 -10.32
CA GLY A 476 -29.53 -13.04 -11.67
C GLY A 476 -30.70 -12.25 -12.28
N ASP A 477 -31.94 -12.70 -12.07
CA ASP A 477 -33.14 -12.01 -12.59
C ASP A 477 -33.34 -10.60 -11.99
N LYS A 478 -33.02 -10.41 -10.69
CA LYS A 478 -33.07 -9.10 -10.04
C LYS A 478 -31.93 -8.19 -10.50
N PHE A 479 -30.75 -8.76 -10.73
CA PHE A 479 -29.62 -8.01 -11.25
C PHE A 479 -29.87 -7.57 -12.71
N GLU A 480 -30.44 -8.43 -13.56
CA GLU A 480 -30.91 -8.05 -14.90
C GLU A 480 -31.96 -6.94 -14.83
N GLU A 481 -32.92 -6.99 -13.89
CA GLU A 481 -33.89 -5.92 -13.67
C GLU A 481 -33.20 -4.58 -13.36
N TRP A 482 -32.17 -4.58 -12.50
CA TRP A 482 -31.41 -3.38 -12.15
C TRP A 482 -30.49 -2.86 -13.26
N TYR A 483 -29.84 -3.76 -14.00
CA TYR A 483 -29.00 -3.41 -15.14
C TYR A 483 -29.83 -2.74 -16.24
N ASN A 484 -31.03 -3.27 -16.50
CA ASN A 484 -32.02 -2.68 -17.42
C ASN A 484 -32.60 -1.34 -16.94
N LEU A 485 -32.40 -0.95 -15.67
CA LEU A 485 -32.78 0.34 -15.11
C LEU A 485 -31.67 1.40 -15.19
N GLY A 486 -30.51 1.10 -15.79
CA GLY A 486 -29.52 2.09 -16.22
C GLY A 486 -28.32 2.30 -15.29
N ILE A 487 -27.83 1.24 -14.62
CA ILE A 487 -26.61 1.30 -13.78
C ILE A 487 -25.40 1.82 -14.58
N ASP A 488 -25.16 1.30 -15.79
CA ASP A 488 -24.02 1.72 -16.62
C ASP A 488 -24.08 3.20 -17.02
N ASP A 489 -25.27 3.70 -17.35
CA ASP A 489 -25.49 5.10 -17.68
C ASP A 489 -25.21 6.02 -16.48
N ASN A 490 -25.51 5.58 -15.25
CA ASN A 490 -25.24 6.35 -14.03
C ASN A 490 -23.76 6.30 -13.63
N ILE A 491 -23.07 5.17 -13.84
CA ILE A 491 -21.61 5.07 -13.68
C ILE A 491 -20.89 6.02 -14.64
N GLY A 492 -21.34 6.08 -15.90
CA GLY A 492 -20.83 7.02 -16.89
C GLY A 492 -20.95 8.48 -16.43
N LYS A 493 -22.12 8.86 -15.88
CA LYS A 493 -22.35 10.20 -15.33
C LYS A 493 -21.48 10.51 -14.10
N ILE A 494 -21.34 9.58 -13.17
CA ILE A 494 -20.48 9.73 -11.98
C ILE A 494 -19.01 9.85 -12.41
N THR A 495 -18.57 9.05 -13.37
CA THR A 495 -17.21 9.11 -13.92
C THR A 495 -16.93 10.45 -14.58
N GLN A 496 -17.88 10.95 -15.38
CA GLN A 496 -17.78 12.28 -16.00
C GLN A 496 -17.75 13.40 -14.96
N ALA A 497 -18.64 13.36 -13.95
CA ALA A 497 -18.68 14.35 -12.87
C ALA A 497 -17.37 14.37 -12.05
N LYS A 498 -16.77 13.19 -11.80
CA LYS A 498 -15.44 13.08 -11.17
C LYS A 498 -14.37 13.76 -12.04
N ASN A 499 -14.34 13.47 -13.33
CA ASN A 499 -13.34 14.03 -14.25
C ASN A 499 -13.49 15.54 -14.37
N ASP A 500 -14.70 16.06 -14.51
CA ASP A 500 -14.98 17.50 -14.55
C ASP A 500 -14.56 18.20 -13.24
N PHE A 501 -14.74 17.54 -12.10
CA PHE A 501 -14.29 18.05 -10.80
C PHE A 501 -12.75 18.07 -10.69
N LEU A 502 -12.08 16.99 -11.10
CA LEU A 502 -10.61 16.94 -11.14
C LEU A 502 -10.04 18.01 -12.09
N ASP A 503 -10.68 18.22 -13.24
CA ASP A 503 -10.32 19.27 -14.18
C ASP A 503 -10.52 20.67 -13.60
N PHE A 504 -11.60 20.89 -12.83
CA PHE A 504 -11.80 22.13 -12.10
C PHE A 504 -10.67 22.38 -11.08
N LEU A 505 -10.30 21.37 -10.29
CA LEU A 505 -9.21 21.50 -9.30
C LEU A 505 -7.85 21.77 -9.97
N ASN A 506 -7.55 21.03 -11.03
CA ASN A 506 -6.27 21.12 -11.72
C ASN A 506 -6.13 22.44 -12.51
N ASN A 507 -7.18 22.87 -13.21
CA ASN A 507 -7.08 24.02 -14.10
C ASN A 507 -7.40 25.35 -13.41
N ASN A 508 -8.36 25.38 -12.48
CA ASN A 508 -8.76 26.62 -11.80
C ASN A 508 -8.06 26.82 -10.46
N LEU A 509 -8.00 25.80 -9.59
CA LEU A 509 -7.54 26.01 -8.22
C LEU A 509 -6.02 26.03 -8.10
N GLN A 510 -5.29 25.11 -8.73
CA GLN A 510 -3.83 25.13 -8.70
C GLN A 510 -3.22 26.41 -9.28
N THR A 511 -3.77 26.89 -10.40
CA THR A 511 -3.36 28.16 -11.02
C THR A 511 -3.54 29.34 -10.05
N LYS A 512 -4.60 29.30 -9.26
CA LYS A 512 -4.93 30.32 -8.26
C LYS A 512 -4.03 30.24 -7.01
N ILE A 513 -3.67 29.02 -6.56
CA ILE A 513 -2.70 28.81 -5.48
C ILE A 513 -1.32 29.36 -5.86
N LYS A 514 -0.85 29.08 -7.09
CA LYS A 514 0.44 29.63 -7.59
C LYS A 514 0.44 31.15 -7.62
N LEU A 515 -0.64 31.77 -8.10
CA LEU A 515 -0.79 33.23 -8.10
C LEU A 515 -0.73 33.81 -6.68
N PHE A 516 -1.32 33.13 -5.70
CA PHE A 516 -1.29 33.54 -4.31
C PHE A 516 0.11 33.45 -3.69
N GLU A 517 0.87 32.40 -3.98
CA GLU A 517 2.24 32.25 -3.49
C GLU A 517 3.17 33.35 -4.01
N GLU A 518 3.10 33.62 -5.32
CA GLU A 518 3.84 34.71 -5.94
C GLU A 518 3.43 36.07 -5.34
N TRP A 519 2.12 36.27 -5.17
CA TRP A 519 1.61 37.47 -4.52
C TRP A 519 2.14 37.62 -3.09
N LYS A 520 2.12 36.56 -2.27
CA LYS A 520 2.55 36.58 -0.87
C LYS A 520 4.03 36.93 -0.75
N SER A 521 4.88 36.28 -1.55
CA SER A 521 6.32 36.55 -1.57
C SER A 521 6.61 38.00 -1.98
N ASN A 522 5.93 38.49 -3.01
CA ASN A 522 6.05 39.88 -3.46
C ASN A 522 5.52 40.86 -2.42
N TYR A 523 4.42 40.54 -1.73
CA TYR A 523 3.81 41.38 -0.71
C TYR A 523 4.67 41.48 0.56
N GLU A 524 5.25 40.37 1.02
CA GLU A 524 6.18 40.35 2.15
C GLU A 524 7.41 41.21 1.85
N LEU A 525 7.98 41.09 0.65
CA LEU A 525 9.11 41.93 0.25
C LEU A 525 8.71 43.42 0.12
N TYR A 526 7.55 43.70 -0.49
CA TYR A 526 7.00 45.06 -0.65
C TYR A 526 6.75 45.75 0.70
N THR A 527 6.21 45.01 1.68
CA THR A 527 5.86 45.57 3.01
C THR A 527 7.02 45.55 4.00
N SER A 528 8.06 44.74 3.77
CA SER A 528 9.23 44.65 4.68
C SER A 528 10.02 45.96 4.82
N GLY A 529 9.93 46.86 3.84
CA GLY A 529 10.79 48.05 3.77
C GLY A 529 12.26 47.77 3.42
N LEU A 530 12.60 46.53 3.06
CA LEU A 530 13.98 46.07 2.78
C LEU A 530 14.31 45.97 1.28
N ALA A 531 13.35 46.24 0.40
CA ALA A 531 13.54 46.16 -1.04
C ALA A 531 14.34 47.35 -1.60
N THR A 532 15.23 47.09 -2.58
CA THR A 532 15.94 48.15 -3.31
C THR A 532 15.00 48.94 -4.22
N GLU A 533 15.41 50.14 -4.67
CA GLU A 533 14.59 50.95 -5.60
C GLU A 533 14.22 50.20 -6.89
N GLU A 534 15.13 49.40 -7.41
CA GLU A 534 14.89 48.58 -8.61
C GLU A 534 13.91 47.43 -8.32
N GLN A 535 14.06 46.76 -7.17
CA GLN A 535 13.12 45.74 -6.72
C GLN A 535 11.72 46.31 -6.49
N MET A 536 11.62 47.50 -5.90
CA MET A 536 10.34 48.18 -5.70
C MET A 536 9.63 48.49 -7.02
N LYS A 537 10.35 48.99 -8.04
CA LYS A 537 9.77 49.21 -9.38
C LYS A 537 9.30 47.93 -10.05
N ASN A 538 10.04 46.83 -9.87
CA ASN A 538 9.67 45.53 -10.39
C ASN A 538 8.42 44.97 -9.68
N LEU A 539 8.34 45.11 -8.36
CA LEU A 539 7.17 44.73 -7.56
C LEU A 539 5.93 45.53 -7.96
N GLU A 540 6.04 46.87 -8.07
CA GLU A 540 4.94 47.72 -8.52
C GLU A 540 4.43 47.34 -9.91
N SER A 541 5.35 47.03 -10.83
CA SER A 541 5.01 46.58 -12.18
C SER A 541 4.31 45.22 -12.17
N TRP A 542 4.79 44.29 -11.34
CA TRP A 542 4.17 42.98 -11.19
C TRP A 542 2.74 43.07 -10.63
N PHE A 543 2.51 43.86 -9.58
CA PHE A 543 1.17 44.04 -9.02
C PHE A 543 0.21 44.68 -10.03
N LYS A 544 0.65 45.69 -10.79
CA LYS A 544 -0.15 46.32 -11.86
C LYS A 544 -0.52 45.32 -12.95
N ASN A 545 0.46 44.57 -13.45
CA ASN A 545 0.26 43.61 -14.54
C ASN A 545 -0.65 42.44 -14.13
N ASN A 546 -0.64 42.07 -12.85
CA ASN A 546 -1.49 41.01 -12.30
C ASN A 546 -2.80 41.51 -11.67
N GLY A 547 -3.09 42.82 -11.73
CA GLY A 547 -4.22 43.41 -11.00
C GLY A 547 -5.60 42.82 -11.33
N ALA A 548 -5.83 42.42 -12.59
CA ALA A 548 -7.06 41.75 -12.99
C ALA A 548 -7.18 40.34 -12.38
N ASN A 549 -6.07 39.58 -12.39
CA ASN A 549 -6.01 38.23 -11.83
C ASN A 549 -6.18 38.25 -10.31
N LEU A 550 -5.60 39.24 -9.62
CA LEU A 550 -5.75 39.42 -8.17
C LEU A 550 -7.19 39.76 -7.77
N LYS A 551 -7.91 40.56 -8.58
CA LYS A 551 -9.34 40.83 -8.37
C LYS A 551 -10.21 39.59 -8.58
N ALA A 552 -9.90 38.80 -9.62
CA ALA A 552 -10.59 37.54 -9.89
C ALA A 552 -10.32 36.50 -8.79
N TYR A 553 -9.12 36.49 -8.20
CA TYR A 553 -8.79 35.66 -7.05
C TYR A 553 -9.51 36.12 -5.78
N GLN A 554 -9.61 37.43 -5.52
CA GLN A 554 -10.39 37.95 -4.39
C GLN A 554 -11.87 37.54 -4.49
N ALA A 555 -12.49 37.71 -5.66
CA ALA A 555 -13.87 37.26 -5.88
C ALA A 555 -14.05 35.74 -5.74
N PHE A 556 -13.01 34.96 -5.99
CA PHE A 556 -13.02 33.51 -5.76
C PHE A 556 -12.95 33.15 -4.27
N LEU A 557 -12.14 33.87 -3.47
CA LEU A 557 -12.11 33.69 -2.03
C LEU A 557 -13.44 34.05 -1.36
N ASP A 558 -14.16 35.01 -1.93
CA ASP A 558 -15.48 35.42 -1.45
C ASP A 558 -16.61 34.44 -1.88
N ASN A 559 -16.27 33.31 -2.51
CA ASN A 559 -17.24 32.28 -2.90
C ASN A 559 -17.81 31.57 -1.66
N PRO A 560 -19.16 31.40 -1.56
CA PRO A 560 -19.80 30.68 -0.47
C PRO A 560 -19.20 29.30 -0.18
N MET A 561 -18.73 28.58 -1.21
CA MET A 561 -18.07 27.26 -1.07
C MET A 561 -16.84 27.26 -0.14
N LEU A 562 -16.19 28.41 0.05
CA LEU A 562 -14.98 28.56 0.87
C LEU A 562 -15.25 29.26 2.21
N THR A 563 -16.47 29.76 2.41
CA THR A 563 -16.79 30.71 3.49
C THR A 563 -17.99 30.30 4.37
N ASP A 564 -18.85 29.39 3.93
CA ASP A 564 -20.05 28.95 4.66
C ASP A 564 -19.98 27.50 5.15
N ILE A 565 -20.71 27.19 6.23
CA ILE A 565 -20.80 25.85 6.84
C ILE A 565 -22.14 25.22 6.44
N GLY A 566 -22.15 24.25 5.52
CA GLY A 566 -23.36 23.54 5.12
C GLY A 566 -23.18 22.48 4.02
N GLU A 567 -24.29 21.84 3.64
CA GLU A 567 -24.39 21.00 2.45
C GLU A 567 -24.66 21.88 1.22
N HIS A 568 -23.86 21.73 0.16
CA HIS A 568 -24.03 22.48 -1.07
C HIS A 568 -24.04 21.56 -2.28
N ASN A 569 -25.16 21.55 -3.01
CA ASN A 569 -25.34 20.73 -4.20
C ASN A 569 -25.05 21.56 -5.45
N PHE A 570 -24.20 21.05 -6.33
CA PHE A 570 -23.86 21.68 -7.60
C PHE A 570 -24.21 20.74 -8.75
N LYS A 571 -24.75 21.31 -9.84
CA LYS A 571 -24.90 20.60 -11.10
C LYS A 571 -23.71 20.91 -12.00
N LEU A 572 -23.02 19.87 -12.43
CA LEU A 572 -21.97 19.91 -13.45
C LEU A 572 -22.42 18.96 -14.56
N GLY A 573 -22.69 19.50 -15.75
CA GLY A 573 -23.31 18.74 -16.83
C GLY A 573 -24.70 18.21 -16.46
N ASP A 574 -24.93 16.92 -16.68
CA ASP A 574 -26.14 16.17 -16.35
C ASP A 574 -26.08 15.43 -14.98
N GLY A 575 -24.96 15.55 -14.24
CA GLY A 575 -24.78 15.00 -12.90
C GLY A 575 -24.87 16.06 -11.77
N SER A 576 -24.99 15.60 -10.52
CA SER A 576 -24.89 16.44 -9.33
C SER A 576 -23.76 16.02 -8.39
N LEU A 577 -23.08 17.02 -7.81
CA LEU A 577 -22.02 16.91 -6.82
C LEU A 577 -22.51 17.53 -5.51
N SER A 578 -22.26 16.85 -4.38
CA SER A 578 -22.58 17.38 -3.06
C SER A 578 -21.34 17.57 -2.21
N PHE A 579 -21.20 18.75 -1.63
CA PHE A 579 -20.16 19.06 -0.66
C PHE A 579 -20.77 19.01 0.74
N VAL A 580 -20.09 18.34 1.68
CA VAL A 580 -20.55 18.24 3.09
C VAL A 580 -19.48 18.83 4.01
N ASN A 581 -19.89 19.66 4.97
CA ASN A 581 -19.06 20.21 6.06
C ASN A 581 -17.80 21.00 5.63
N GLY A 582 -17.99 22.12 4.94
CA GLY A 582 -16.92 23.13 4.82
C GLY A 582 -16.73 23.89 6.13
N LYS A 583 -15.74 23.56 6.97
CA LYS A 583 -15.28 24.50 8.01
C LYS A 583 -14.26 25.47 7.43
N GLY A 584 -14.48 26.76 7.71
CA GLY A 584 -13.77 27.88 7.10
C GLY A 584 -12.25 27.77 7.11
N TYR A 585 -11.66 27.70 5.91
CA TYR A 585 -10.23 27.86 5.68
C TYR A 585 -9.82 29.32 5.90
N LYS A 586 -9.76 29.75 7.16
CA LYS A 586 -9.12 31.02 7.54
C LYS A 586 -7.64 31.12 7.11
N GLY A 587 -7.03 30.02 6.64
CA GLY A 587 -5.67 29.98 6.09
C GLY A 587 -5.55 30.31 4.58
N LEU A 588 -6.65 30.30 3.83
CA LEU A 588 -6.69 30.80 2.44
C LEU A 588 -7.04 32.31 2.39
N SER A 589 -7.50 32.88 3.51
CA SER A 589 -7.96 34.26 3.61
C SER A 589 -6.88 35.20 4.12
N THR A 590 -6.43 36.10 3.24
CA THR A 590 -5.79 37.40 3.51
C THR A 590 -4.53 37.42 4.41
N PRO A 591 -3.61 38.37 4.21
CA PRO A 591 -2.42 38.49 5.08
C PRO A 591 -2.83 38.66 6.54
N ILE A 592 -2.04 38.09 7.46
CA ILE A 592 -2.25 38.20 8.90
C ILE A 592 -2.36 39.69 9.26
N GLN A 593 -3.48 40.11 9.84
CA GLN A 593 -3.63 41.48 10.35
C GLN A 593 -2.53 41.75 11.37
N GLN A 594 -1.63 42.68 11.08
CA GLN A 594 -0.80 43.30 12.10
C GLN A 594 -1.68 44.26 12.92
N GLU A 595 -1.55 44.22 14.25
CA GLU A 595 -2.35 45.04 15.17
C GLU A 595 -2.35 46.52 14.74
N GLY A 596 -3.53 47.03 14.36
CA GLY A 596 -3.77 48.45 14.05
C GLY A 596 -4.01 48.82 12.58
N GLY A 597 -3.97 47.88 11.62
CA GLY A 597 -4.22 48.15 10.19
C GLY A 597 -5.64 47.79 9.71
N SER A 598 -6.28 48.66 8.90
CA SER A 598 -7.57 48.38 8.25
C SER A 598 -7.49 47.21 7.26
N ASP A 599 -8.58 46.42 7.14
CA ASP A 599 -8.77 45.25 6.25
C ASP A 599 -7.75 45.09 5.11
N GLN A 600 -6.74 44.24 5.34
CA GLN A 600 -5.76 43.90 4.31
C GLN A 600 -6.32 42.81 3.39
N THR A 601 -6.78 43.20 2.20
CA THR A 601 -7.19 42.26 1.13
C THR A 601 -6.01 41.93 0.22
N ILE A 602 -6.13 40.89 -0.63
CA ILE A 602 -5.08 40.59 -1.63
C ILE A 602 -4.86 41.74 -2.64
N THR A 603 -5.81 42.67 -2.73
CA THR A 603 -5.73 43.86 -3.59
C THR A 603 -5.12 45.09 -2.92
N SER A 604 -4.71 45.02 -1.65
CA SER A 604 -4.20 46.19 -0.91
C SER A 604 -2.99 46.89 -1.56
N PRO A 605 -1.97 46.19 -2.09
CA PRO A 605 -0.86 46.84 -2.80
C PRO A 605 -1.30 47.70 -3.99
N LEU A 606 -2.38 47.32 -4.68
CA LEU A 606 -2.92 48.11 -5.78
C LEU A 606 -3.51 49.44 -5.28
N LYS A 607 -4.04 49.48 -4.06
CA LYS A 607 -4.55 50.72 -3.45
C LYS A 607 -3.40 51.65 -3.08
N ASP A 608 -2.36 51.11 -2.45
CA ASP A 608 -1.18 51.88 -1.99
C ASP A 608 -0.37 52.44 -3.16
N ILE A 609 -0.18 51.65 -4.23
CA ILE A 609 0.50 52.08 -5.46
C ILE A 609 -0.30 53.18 -6.18
N ASN A 610 -1.63 53.13 -6.14
CA ASN A 610 -2.46 54.17 -6.71
C ASN A 610 -2.48 55.43 -5.82
N ALA A 611 -2.40 55.29 -4.50
CA ALA A 611 -2.33 56.39 -3.54
C ALA A 611 -0.96 57.11 -3.54
N SER A 612 0.16 56.38 -3.68
CA SER A 612 1.52 56.94 -3.75
C SER A 612 1.76 57.81 -5.00
N MET A 613 0.92 57.64 -6.04
CA MET A 613 0.89 58.52 -7.20
C MET A 613 0.07 59.81 -6.95
N LEU A 614 -0.86 59.81 -6.00
CA LEU A 614 -1.57 61.03 -5.55
C LEU A 614 -0.74 61.85 -4.54
N ASP A 615 0.02 61.22 -3.65
CA ASP A 615 0.83 61.88 -2.61
C ASP A 615 2.11 62.59 -3.11
N LYS A 616 2.36 62.59 -4.43
CA LYS A 616 3.33 63.51 -5.06
C LYS A 616 2.80 64.95 -5.18
N GLN A 617 1.59 65.24 -4.70
CA GLN A 617 1.08 66.59 -4.49
C GLN A 617 0.99 66.96 -3.00
N GLN A 618 2.11 67.49 -2.48
CA GLN A 618 2.20 68.62 -1.55
C GLN A 618 1.97 68.43 -0.03
N VAL A 619 2.86 69.11 0.76
CA VAL A 619 2.73 69.62 2.17
C VAL A 619 3.11 68.62 3.29
N VAL A 620 3.76 68.91 4.46
CA VAL A 620 4.74 69.88 5.03
C VAL A 620 4.83 69.56 6.56
N LEU A 621 6.05 69.45 7.11
CA LEU A 621 6.57 69.78 8.47
C LEU A 621 6.06 69.18 9.82
N ILE A 622 7.06 68.62 10.55
CA ILE A 622 7.46 68.79 11.99
C ILE A 622 6.88 67.84 13.09
N LYS A 623 7.82 67.16 13.77
CA LYS A 623 7.80 66.38 15.06
C LYS A 623 8.22 67.30 16.26
N PRO A 624 8.25 66.94 17.57
CA PRO A 624 8.38 65.58 18.20
C PRO A 624 7.74 65.33 19.61
N ALA A 625 7.92 64.07 20.11
CA ALA A 625 8.27 63.60 21.49
C ALA A 625 7.26 63.76 22.67
N GLU A 626 7.17 62.94 23.73
CA GLU A 626 8.05 61.92 24.37
C GLU A 626 7.24 61.08 25.43
N GLU A 627 7.72 59.84 25.72
CA GLU A 627 7.80 58.99 26.96
C GLU A 627 6.88 59.22 28.22
N GLU A 628 6.53 58.30 29.15
CA GLU A 628 7.18 57.11 29.77
C GLU A 628 6.20 56.32 30.75
N LYS A 629 6.44 55.01 30.95
CA LYS A 629 6.37 54.08 32.14
C LYS A 629 5.14 53.71 33.06
N GLU A 630 5.04 52.36 33.24
CA GLU A 630 4.77 51.46 34.42
C GLU A 630 3.52 51.51 35.34
N THR A 631 2.91 50.33 35.65
CA THR A 631 2.90 49.62 36.97
C THR A 631 1.97 48.37 37.05
N LEU A 632 2.29 47.45 37.99
CA LEU A 632 1.68 46.15 38.38
C LEU A 632 0.40 46.27 39.26
N ASP A 633 -0.47 45.24 39.33
CA ASP A 633 -0.61 44.26 40.46
C ASP A 633 -1.95 43.45 40.44
N GLU A 634 -1.93 42.30 41.15
CA GLU A 634 -2.81 41.12 41.19
C GLU A 634 -4.23 41.26 41.84
N GLU A 635 -5.19 40.38 41.47
CA GLU A 635 -5.80 39.38 42.38
C GLU A 635 -7.08 38.62 41.85
N LYS A 636 -7.09 37.31 42.14
CA LYS A 636 -8.22 36.39 42.49
C LYS A 636 -9.06 35.66 41.42
N GLY A 637 -9.03 34.31 41.49
CA GLY A 637 -10.15 33.41 41.13
C GLY A 637 -9.76 31.94 40.91
N VAL A 638 -10.03 31.07 41.90
CA VAL A 638 -9.68 29.62 41.93
C VAL A 638 -10.59 28.74 41.05
N LEU A 639 -9.99 27.74 40.38
CA LEU A 639 -10.63 26.64 39.64
C LEU A 639 -11.16 25.52 40.55
N ASN A 640 -12.35 24.98 40.23
CA ASN A 640 -12.83 23.66 40.66
C ASN A 640 -13.38 22.87 39.44
N GLN A 641 -13.27 21.54 39.53
CA GLN A 641 -13.10 20.57 38.43
C GLN A 641 -14.34 20.13 37.61
N ARG A 642 -14.00 19.56 36.43
CA ARG A 642 -14.62 18.46 35.64
C ARG A 642 -15.99 18.69 34.97
N THR A 643 -16.00 18.60 33.65
CA THR A 643 -17.20 18.30 32.83
C THR A 643 -16.84 17.27 31.77
N CYS A 644 -17.65 16.20 31.71
CA CYS A 644 -17.61 15.11 30.73
C CYS A 644 -18.22 15.54 29.38
N VAL A 645 -17.71 14.96 28.30
CA VAL A 645 -18.34 15.00 26.96
C VAL A 645 -18.88 13.59 26.67
N VAL A 646 -20.15 13.50 26.32
CA VAL A 646 -20.83 12.26 25.90
C VAL A 646 -21.28 12.45 24.46
N SER A 647 -21.03 11.45 23.62
CA SER A 647 -21.38 11.38 22.20
C SER A 647 -22.88 11.09 21.98
N GLU A 648 -23.46 11.70 20.96
CA GLU A 648 -24.86 11.56 20.58
C GLU A 648 -25.14 10.22 19.86
N ASN A 649 -25.94 9.34 20.49
CA ASN A 649 -27.09 8.60 19.92
C ASN A 649 -27.35 7.26 20.62
N PHE A 650 -28.06 7.28 21.76
CA PHE A 650 -28.91 6.16 22.16
C PHE A 650 -30.27 6.68 22.66
N LYS A 651 -31.35 6.16 22.07
CA LYS A 651 -32.74 6.54 22.35
C LYS A 651 -33.30 5.79 23.57
N THR A 652 -33.97 6.58 24.43
CA THR A 652 -35.10 6.29 25.35
C THR A 652 -34.89 6.36 26.88
N ASN A 653 -35.59 7.36 27.45
CA ASN A 653 -36.20 7.57 28.77
C ASN A 653 -35.35 7.54 30.06
N ASN A 654 -35.07 8.71 30.67
CA ASN A 654 -35.92 9.41 31.68
C ASN A 654 -35.20 10.72 32.19
N PRO A 655 -35.71 11.55 33.13
CA PRO A 655 -35.96 12.98 32.90
C PRO A 655 -35.20 13.91 33.89
N CYS A 656 -34.55 14.96 33.40
CA CYS A 656 -34.06 16.02 34.28
C CYS A 656 -35.16 17.05 34.58
N MET A 657 -36.01 16.75 35.57
CA MET A 657 -36.66 17.76 36.41
C MET A 657 -36.97 17.15 37.78
N ALA A 658 -36.34 17.66 38.83
CA ALA A 658 -37.06 18.23 39.98
C ALA A 658 -36.12 18.85 41.02
N GLN A 659 -36.58 19.98 41.52
CA GLN A 659 -36.07 20.85 42.58
C GLN A 659 -35.89 20.18 43.96
N ARG A 660 -35.05 20.85 44.76
CA ARG A 660 -35.16 21.18 46.21
C ARG A 660 -35.69 20.10 47.17
N ILE A 661 -34.89 19.75 48.18
CA ILE A 661 -34.81 20.38 49.51
C ILE A 661 -33.38 20.20 50.03
#